data_AF-A0A846GZK8-F1
#
_entry.id   AF-A0A846GZK8-F1
#
_cell.length_a   1.000
_cell.length_b   1.000
_cell.length_c   1.000
_cell.angle_alpha   90.00
_cell.angle_beta   90.00
_cell.angle_gamma   90.00
#
_symmetry.space_group_name_H-M   'P 1'
#
loop_
_entity.id
_entity.type
_entity.pdbx_description
1 polymer ?
#
loop_
_entity_poly.entity_id
_entity_poly.type
_entity_poly.pdbx_seq_one_letter_code
_entity_poly.pdbx_strand_id
1 'polypeptide(L)'
;MKELDLNAAGETDAGYGQLLAVLWRRRLWIISVLLTSLPIAFYITLKKEPNYISSLQLLVEPNYIDKTRGIESQFTESTVDIDYATQLQLMRSSELIQRAVDLLRDDYPDITVGDIRGSLRLAQVLQGKTETKVFQAVYTSNDRIKTQKVLQAIQKVYQDYNLEQQEMRLNKGLAFINQQLPTARNNLEQAEQRLEQFRKSKNLIDPSQQALAVSQTLNGIEQERRAIRAQYMETQTRYQAVQQKLARSPQNALTSSRLSQSGRYQNLLNEIQRIELALVEQSRIYTEAHPRIQKLIEQRQSVFALLQEETRRVLGQVPTKLVTTGNNLLTEGQLGGVDLNLVNELITSQINLVSLQTRDQALAKTEQEIRIQLREFPALIAQYNRLQPQVAIQQNTLQQLLQARQELSIELARGGFNWQVVEAPLPGSKTGPNMTQDLLLGAVVGLFLGGVAAFVREAMDDGIHTSDDLKNQVALPLLGMIPQLPEGKISKPVLNLGLSQSERTLPMMELLGWRPFQEALDMIYVNIQLLNSGSELKSLMVTSALSGEGKSTLALGLALSAARLHRRVLLIDVDMRRPRLHQQLGLSHQEGLSTLLEDDTATPSPVSISPLGSTIDVLTAGPTPIDPVKLLGSKRMKNLMAEFQQTYDLVLLDTPPVLGMVDALQAASLCQGVVMVGRLERVTQSQLSQATAILRNLNLMGIIANGVKSSNQNYAYYGSRNNHAAIEPQQPVSDLQESPQLERQFSNHVKSR
;
A
#
# COMPACT_ATOMS: atom_id res chain seq x y z
N MET A 1 24.16 -49.25 21.82
CA MET A 1 24.79 -50.16 20.85
C MET A 1 23.64 -50.72 20.02
N LYS A 2 23.19 -50.10 18.92
CA LYS A 2 23.82 -49.75 17.64
C LYS A 2 24.11 -50.98 16.77
N GLU A 3 23.21 -51.26 15.84
CA GLU A 3 23.42 -51.80 14.47
C GLU A 3 22.07 -51.74 13.73
N LEU A 4 21.76 -50.63 13.04
CA LEU A 4 22.05 -50.29 11.65
C LEU A 4 21.04 -50.90 10.65
N ASP A 5 20.00 -50.09 10.41
CA ASP A 5 19.24 -50.00 9.17
C ASP A 5 20.14 -50.00 7.94
N LEU A 6 19.75 -50.75 6.91
CA LEU A 6 20.00 -50.49 5.49
C LEU A 6 19.18 -51.48 4.64
N ASN A 7 17.91 -51.15 4.42
CA ASN A 7 17.14 -51.61 3.25
C ASN A 7 16.18 -50.51 2.84
N ALA A 8 16.74 -49.35 2.50
CA ALA A 8 16.10 -48.40 1.61
C ALA A 8 16.26 -48.95 0.18
N ALA A 9 15.38 -49.85 -0.22
CA ALA A 9 15.15 -50.12 -1.63
C ALA A 9 14.46 -48.88 -2.19
N GLY A 10 15.21 -48.13 -3.02
CA GLY A 10 14.79 -46.84 -3.55
C GLY A 10 13.41 -46.91 -4.18
N GLU A 11 12.51 -46.09 -3.66
CA GLU A 11 11.39 -45.57 -4.43
C GLU A 11 11.98 -44.92 -5.68
N THR A 12 11.95 -45.65 -6.80
CA THR A 12 12.19 -45.06 -8.10
C THR A 12 11.07 -44.07 -8.32
N ASP A 13 11.44 -42.79 -8.25
CA ASP A 13 10.67 -41.63 -8.70
C ASP A 13 9.86 -42.06 -9.93
N ALA A 14 8.54 -42.28 -9.75
CA ALA A 14 7.61 -42.51 -10.85
C ALA A 14 7.37 -41.16 -11.53
N GLY A 15 8.46 -40.59 -12.02
CA GLY A 15 8.57 -39.22 -12.48
C GLY A 15 7.73 -39.06 -13.72
N TYR A 16 6.92 -38.00 -13.72
CA TYR A 16 6.13 -37.37 -14.78
C TYR A 16 6.20 -37.91 -16.23
N GLY A 17 7.35 -38.41 -16.70
CA GLY A 17 7.50 -39.12 -17.98
C GLY A 17 6.61 -40.35 -18.15
N GLN A 18 6.33 -41.14 -17.10
CA GLN A 18 5.40 -42.28 -17.22
C GLN A 18 3.95 -41.80 -17.43
N LEU A 19 3.52 -40.77 -16.68
CA LEU A 19 2.20 -40.17 -16.85
C LEU A 19 2.03 -39.55 -18.24
N LEU A 20 3.05 -38.86 -18.76
CA LEU A 20 3.06 -38.30 -20.10
C LEU A 20 3.01 -39.38 -21.20
N ALA A 21 3.72 -40.51 -21.01
CA ALA A 21 3.67 -41.62 -21.95
C ALA A 21 2.27 -42.24 -22.04
N VAL A 22 1.57 -42.39 -20.90
CA VAL A 22 0.18 -42.88 -20.86
C VAL A 22 -0.76 -41.93 -21.60
N LEU A 23 -0.68 -40.63 -21.32
CA LEU A 23 -1.50 -39.62 -21.99
C LEU A 23 -1.24 -39.59 -23.51
N TRP A 24 0.01 -39.80 -23.95
CA TRP A 24 0.35 -39.83 -25.36
C TRP A 24 -0.17 -41.10 -26.07
N ARG A 25 -0.03 -42.27 -25.44
CA ARG A 25 -0.54 -43.56 -25.97
C ARG A 25 -2.06 -43.56 -26.09
N ARG A 26 -2.76 -42.94 -25.14
CA ARG A 26 -4.23 -42.94 -25.05
C ARG A 26 -4.86 -41.60 -25.46
N ARG A 27 -4.13 -40.75 -26.19
CA ARG A 27 -4.60 -39.41 -26.62
C ARG A 27 -5.96 -39.38 -27.31
N LEU A 28 -6.34 -40.46 -28.00
CA LEU A 28 -7.65 -40.58 -28.64
C LEU A 28 -8.82 -40.56 -27.63
N TRP A 29 -8.62 -41.09 -26.43
CA TRP A 29 -9.61 -41.01 -25.34
C TRP A 29 -9.75 -39.59 -24.79
N ILE A 30 -8.63 -38.89 -24.63
CA ILE A 30 -8.62 -37.49 -24.18
C ILE A 30 -9.35 -36.60 -25.20
N ILE A 31 -9.02 -36.77 -26.49
CA ILE A 31 -9.68 -36.04 -27.58
C ILE A 31 -11.17 -36.35 -27.63
N SER A 32 -11.57 -37.62 -27.47
CA SER A 32 -12.99 -38.01 -27.48
C SER A 32 -13.78 -37.33 -26.36
N VAL A 33 -13.27 -37.33 -25.12
CA VAL A 33 -13.96 -36.69 -23.99
C VAL A 33 -14.02 -35.17 -24.17
N LEU A 34 -12.93 -34.54 -24.63
CA LEU A 34 -12.90 -33.11 -24.90
C LEU A 34 -13.87 -32.69 -26.02
N LEU A 35 -14.01 -33.52 -27.05
CA LEU A 35 -14.93 -33.28 -28.17
C LEU A 35 -16.40 -33.42 -27.74
N THR A 36 -16.67 -34.11 -26.63
CA THR A 36 -18.01 -34.16 -26.02
C THR A 36 -18.27 -33.05 -24.99
N SER A 37 -17.26 -32.61 -24.23
CA SER A 37 -17.45 -31.59 -23.18
C SER A 37 -17.69 -30.19 -23.75
N LEU A 38 -17.03 -29.85 -24.86
CA LEU A 38 -17.16 -28.53 -25.48
C LEU A 38 -18.58 -28.24 -26.03
N PRO A 39 -19.25 -29.16 -26.77
CA PRO A 39 -20.64 -28.99 -27.17
C PRO A 39 -21.60 -28.84 -25.99
N ILE A 40 -21.37 -29.58 -24.90
CA ILE A 40 -22.19 -29.48 -23.68
C ILE A 40 -22.02 -28.11 -23.02
N ALA A 41 -20.78 -27.63 -22.87
CA ALA A 41 -20.50 -26.30 -22.35
C ALA A 41 -21.12 -25.20 -23.22
N PHE A 42 -21.01 -25.34 -24.55
CA PHE A 42 -21.64 -24.43 -25.51
C PHE A 42 -23.18 -24.42 -25.38
N TYR A 43 -23.81 -25.59 -25.27
CA TYR A 43 -25.25 -25.73 -25.09
C TYR A 43 -25.75 -25.11 -23.77
N ILE A 44 -25.04 -25.36 -22.66
CA ILE A 44 -25.35 -24.77 -21.36
C ILE A 44 -25.23 -23.24 -21.42
N THR A 45 -24.20 -22.73 -22.09
CA THR A 45 -23.96 -21.29 -22.24
C THR A 45 -25.09 -20.61 -23.04
N LEU A 46 -25.58 -21.26 -24.09
CA LEU A 46 -26.71 -20.77 -24.89
C LEU A 46 -28.03 -20.69 -24.12
N LYS A 47 -28.21 -21.53 -23.10
CA LYS A 47 -29.42 -21.54 -22.27
C LYS A 47 -29.38 -20.56 -21.09
N LYS A 48 -28.22 -19.99 -20.75
CA LYS A 48 -28.12 -18.98 -19.68
C LYS A 48 -28.75 -17.68 -20.14
N GLU A 49 -29.61 -17.11 -19.29
CA GLU A 49 -30.18 -15.78 -19.52
C GLU A 49 -29.08 -14.70 -19.55
N PRO A 50 -29.22 -13.66 -20.38
CA PRO A 50 -28.26 -12.58 -20.45
C PRO A 50 -28.35 -11.69 -19.21
N ASN A 51 -27.24 -11.55 -18.49
CA ASN A 51 -27.10 -10.54 -17.43
C ASN A 51 -26.81 -9.17 -18.03
N TYR A 52 -27.48 -8.16 -17.50
CA TYR A 52 -27.25 -6.75 -17.81
C TYR A 52 -26.73 -6.03 -16.57
N ILE A 53 -25.84 -5.06 -16.79
CA ILE A 53 -25.29 -4.23 -15.73
C ILE A 53 -25.55 -2.77 -16.08
N SER A 54 -26.08 -2.01 -15.11
CA SER A 54 -26.16 -0.55 -15.17
C SER A 54 -25.33 0.05 -14.02
N SER A 55 -24.84 1.27 -14.22
CA SER A 55 -24.05 2.00 -13.24
C SER A 55 -24.59 3.43 -13.06
N LEU A 56 -24.53 3.91 -11.82
CA LEU A 56 -24.86 5.27 -11.40
C LEU A 56 -23.64 5.83 -10.68
N GLN A 57 -23.22 7.05 -11.01
CA GLN A 57 -22.17 7.76 -10.27
C GLN A 57 -22.73 9.00 -9.59
N LEU A 58 -22.49 9.11 -8.29
CA LEU A 58 -22.95 10.21 -7.44
C LEU A 58 -21.74 10.90 -6.82
N LEU A 59 -21.64 12.22 -7.00
CA LEU A 59 -20.71 13.05 -6.25
C LEU A 59 -21.33 13.33 -4.88
N VAL A 60 -20.67 12.82 -3.84
CA VAL A 60 -21.10 13.02 -2.47
C VAL A 60 -20.11 13.94 -1.78
N GLU A 61 -20.58 15.16 -1.51
CA GLU A 61 -19.83 16.09 -0.69
C GLU A 61 -20.10 15.78 0.79
N PRO A 62 -19.08 15.85 1.66
CA PRO A 62 -19.33 15.76 3.09
C PRO A 62 -20.27 16.90 3.47
N ASN A 63 -21.32 16.59 4.23
CA ASN A 63 -22.36 17.54 4.68
C ASN A 63 -21.82 18.64 5.63
N TYR A 64 -20.50 18.82 5.70
CA TYR A 64 -19.79 19.80 6.52
C TYR A 64 -18.77 20.54 5.66
N ILE A 65 -19.11 21.78 5.30
CA ILE A 65 -18.14 22.71 4.72
C ILE A 65 -17.50 23.44 5.89
N ASP A 66 -16.29 23.01 6.28
CA ASP A 66 -15.43 23.69 7.25
C ASP A 66 -14.91 25.03 6.66
N LYS A 67 -15.82 26.00 6.46
CA LYS A 67 -15.47 27.34 5.95
C LYS A 67 -15.55 28.45 6.98
N THR A 68 -15.82 28.16 8.24
CA THR A 68 -15.90 29.20 9.28
C THR A 68 -15.31 28.70 10.59
N ARG A 69 -13.97 28.79 10.68
CA ARG A 69 -13.13 28.61 11.88
C ARG A 69 -13.44 29.55 13.07
N GLY A 70 -14.66 30.07 13.19
CA GLY A 70 -14.98 31.13 14.14
C GLY A 70 -15.84 30.74 15.34
N ILE A 71 -16.78 29.79 15.21
CA ILE A 71 -17.89 29.68 16.19
C ILE A 71 -18.17 28.23 16.65
N GLU A 72 -17.91 27.19 15.86
CA GLU A 72 -18.39 25.84 16.22
C GLU A 72 -17.42 24.97 17.02
N SER A 73 -16.11 25.26 17.03
CA SER A 73 -15.12 24.39 17.72
C SER A 73 -15.24 24.35 19.25
N GLN A 74 -16.11 25.17 19.85
CA GLN A 74 -16.41 25.14 21.28
C GLN A 74 -17.74 24.46 21.64
N PHE A 75 -18.61 24.16 20.68
CA PHE A 75 -19.96 23.64 20.93
C PHE A 75 -20.23 22.27 20.32
N THR A 76 -19.30 21.72 19.53
CA THR A 76 -19.38 20.35 19.02
C THR A 76 -18.31 19.47 19.68
N GLU A 77 -18.74 18.35 20.26
CA GLU A 77 -17.83 17.27 20.63
C GLU A 77 -16.99 16.88 19.42
N SER A 78 -15.68 16.75 19.67
CA SER A 78 -14.70 15.92 18.97
C SER A 78 -15.06 15.52 17.55
N THR A 79 -14.40 16.13 16.56
CA THR A 79 -14.11 15.60 15.21
C THR A 79 -14.55 14.15 15.00
N VAL A 80 -15.84 13.93 14.72
CA VAL A 80 -16.31 12.69 14.13
C VAL A 80 -16.03 12.87 12.66
N ASP A 81 -14.88 12.36 12.23
CA ASP A 81 -14.58 12.18 10.82
C ASP A 81 -15.68 11.24 10.29
N ILE A 82 -16.72 11.80 9.67
CA ILE A 82 -17.83 11.00 9.15
C ILE A 82 -17.26 10.24 7.96
N ASP A 83 -16.85 9.02 8.23
CA ASP A 83 -16.26 8.10 7.27
C ASP A 83 -17.24 7.87 6.11
N TYR A 84 -16.74 7.99 4.88
CA TYR A 84 -17.44 7.64 3.65
C TYR A 84 -17.96 6.19 3.70
N ALA A 85 -17.32 5.30 4.46
CA ALA A 85 -17.82 3.97 4.76
C ALA A 85 -19.18 3.97 5.49
N THR A 86 -19.40 4.92 6.41
CA THR A 86 -20.68 5.07 7.13
C THR A 86 -21.80 5.49 6.17
N GLN A 87 -21.50 6.38 5.22
CA GLN A 87 -22.46 6.78 4.19
C GLN A 87 -22.80 5.62 3.24
N LEU A 88 -21.80 4.83 2.82
CA LEU A 88 -22.00 3.63 2.00
C LEU A 88 -22.83 2.56 2.73
N GLN A 89 -22.62 2.40 4.03
CA GLN A 89 -23.40 1.47 4.85
C GLN A 89 -24.84 1.95 5.05
N LEU A 90 -25.04 3.26 5.22
CA LEU A 90 -26.36 3.88 5.27
C LEU A 90 -27.10 3.71 3.95
N MET A 91 -26.40 3.84 2.82
CA MET A 91 -26.97 3.53 1.50
C MET A 91 -27.47 2.07 1.46
N ARG A 92 -26.69 1.11 1.96
CA ARG A 92 -27.13 -0.30 2.02
C ARG A 92 -28.17 -0.59 3.11
N SER A 93 -28.66 0.40 3.84
CA SER A 93 -29.65 0.19 4.91
C SER A 93 -30.96 -0.35 4.35
N SER A 94 -31.61 -1.21 5.12
CA SER A 94 -32.87 -1.84 4.72
C SER A 94 -34.01 -0.82 4.59
N GLU A 95 -33.96 0.29 5.34
CA GLU A 95 -34.97 1.35 5.26
C GLU A 95 -34.94 2.09 3.92
N LEU A 96 -33.76 2.51 3.45
CA LEU A 96 -33.63 3.22 2.18
C LEU A 96 -33.88 2.29 0.99
N ILE A 97 -33.42 1.04 1.05
CA ILE A 97 -33.75 0.06 0.02
C ILE A 97 -35.26 -0.23 0.01
N GLN A 98 -35.94 -0.27 1.15
CA GLN A 98 -37.39 -0.44 1.20
C GLN A 98 -38.13 0.71 0.50
N ARG A 99 -37.73 1.97 0.74
CA ARG A 99 -38.29 3.12 0.01
C ARG A 99 -38.08 2.99 -1.51
N ALA A 100 -36.95 2.43 -1.94
CA ALA A 100 -36.69 2.17 -3.36
C ALA A 100 -37.55 1.02 -3.92
N VAL A 101 -37.79 -0.04 -3.13
CA VAL A 101 -38.73 -1.12 -3.48
C VAL A 101 -40.14 -0.56 -3.64
N ASP A 102 -40.58 0.31 -2.74
CA ASP A 102 -41.92 0.90 -2.80
C ASP A 102 -42.13 1.76 -4.06
N LEU A 103 -41.10 2.49 -4.51
CA LEU A 103 -41.15 3.22 -5.79
C LEU A 103 -41.18 2.33 -7.03
N LEU A 104 -40.69 1.09 -6.92
CA LEU A 104 -40.59 0.14 -8.02
C LEU A 104 -41.75 -0.86 -8.07
N ARG A 105 -42.62 -0.86 -7.07
CA ARG A 105 -43.66 -1.88 -6.87
C ARG A 105 -44.67 -1.93 -8.01
N ASP A 106 -44.96 -0.78 -8.64
CA ASP A 106 -45.88 -0.68 -9.78
C ASP A 106 -45.32 -1.36 -11.04
N ASP A 107 -44.00 -1.25 -11.25
CA ASP A 107 -43.32 -1.85 -12.41
C ASP A 107 -42.85 -3.30 -12.15
N TYR A 108 -42.53 -3.63 -10.89
CA TYR A 108 -41.96 -4.91 -10.47
C TYR A 108 -42.57 -5.37 -9.12
N PRO A 109 -43.77 -5.99 -9.12
CA PRO A 109 -44.48 -6.33 -7.89
C PRO A 109 -43.77 -7.37 -7.00
N ASP A 110 -42.96 -8.24 -7.61
CA ASP A 110 -42.20 -9.29 -6.91
C ASP A 110 -40.83 -8.83 -6.40
N ILE A 111 -40.45 -7.56 -6.57
CA ILE A 111 -39.13 -7.08 -6.15
C ILE A 111 -39.05 -6.95 -4.63
N THR A 112 -38.05 -7.58 -4.02
CA THR A 112 -37.81 -7.50 -2.58
C THR A 112 -36.54 -6.72 -2.23
N VAL A 113 -36.43 -6.30 -0.96
CA VAL A 113 -35.20 -5.71 -0.42
C VAL A 113 -34.01 -6.66 -0.58
N GLY A 114 -34.24 -7.97 -0.46
CA GLY A 114 -33.23 -9.00 -0.65
C GLY A 114 -32.67 -9.01 -2.08
N ASP A 115 -33.55 -8.89 -3.08
CA ASP A 115 -33.18 -8.89 -4.50
C ASP A 115 -32.36 -7.66 -4.87
N ILE A 116 -32.76 -6.48 -4.35
CA ILE A 116 -32.00 -5.25 -4.60
C ILE A 116 -30.63 -5.33 -3.91
N ARG A 117 -30.59 -5.68 -2.63
CA ARG A 117 -29.34 -5.72 -1.85
C ARG A 117 -28.36 -6.77 -2.36
N GLY A 118 -28.83 -7.94 -2.80
CA GLY A 118 -27.99 -9.03 -3.31
C GLY A 118 -27.31 -8.69 -4.64
N SER A 119 -27.97 -7.89 -5.47
CA SER A 119 -27.50 -7.54 -6.82
C SER A 119 -26.95 -6.12 -6.94
N LEU A 120 -27.00 -5.32 -5.88
CA LEU A 120 -26.45 -3.97 -5.79
C LEU A 120 -25.04 -3.98 -5.19
N ARG A 121 -24.08 -3.42 -5.92
CA ARG A 121 -22.71 -3.19 -5.44
C ARG A 121 -22.47 -1.69 -5.38
N LEU A 122 -22.04 -1.22 -4.21
CA LEU A 122 -21.64 0.17 -3.98
C LEU A 122 -20.16 0.21 -3.66
N ALA A 123 -19.42 1.07 -4.37
CA ALA A 123 -17.99 1.28 -4.17
C ALA A 123 -17.62 2.74 -4.42
N GLN A 124 -16.54 3.20 -3.79
CA GLN A 124 -15.94 4.49 -4.08
C GLN A 124 -15.07 4.38 -5.33
N VAL A 125 -15.13 5.39 -6.21
CA VAL A 125 -14.30 5.43 -7.41
C VAL A 125 -12.88 5.81 -7.01
N LEU A 126 -11.90 4.97 -7.38
CA LEU A 126 -10.49 5.23 -7.14
C LEU A 126 -9.87 5.89 -8.38
N GLN A 127 -9.13 6.98 -8.17
CA GLN A 127 -8.29 7.57 -9.20
C GLN A 127 -6.83 7.35 -8.82
N GLY A 128 -6.20 6.31 -9.37
CA GLY A 128 -4.87 5.86 -8.93
C GLY A 128 -4.90 5.25 -7.53
N LYS A 129 -4.19 5.86 -6.57
CA LYS A 129 -4.18 5.47 -5.14
C LYS A 129 -5.05 6.37 -4.25
N THR A 130 -5.69 7.37 -4.83
CA THR A 130 -6.51 8.35 -4.10
C THR A 130 -7.98 8.03 -4.23
N GLU A 131 -8.66 7.98 -3.09
CA GLU A 131 -10.11 7.86 -2.98
C GLU A 131 -10.78 9.16 -3.42
N THR A 132 -11.70 9.09 -4.38
CA THR A 132 -12.44 10.26 -4.87
C THR A 132 -13.74 10.46 -4.10
N LYS A 133 -14.34 11.65 -4.18
CA LYS A 133 -15.67 11.94 -3.61
C LYS A 133 -16.84 11.34 -4.42
N VAL A 134 -16.54 10.48 -5.39
CA VAL A 134 -17.53 9.90 -6.30
C VAL A 134 -17.80 8.46 -5.89
N PHE A 135 -19.08 8.14 -5.67
CA PHE A 135 -19.52 6.78 -5.45
C PHE A 135 -20.16 6.20 -6.70
N GLN A 136 -19.85 4.94 -6.96
CA GLN A 136 -20.45 4.16 -8.02
C GLN A 136 -21.38 3.10 -7.43
N ALA A 137 -22.65 3.15 -7.84
CA ALA A 137 -23.63 2.11 -7.60
C ALA A 137 -23.80 1.29 -8.88
N VAL A 138 -23.63 -0.03 -8.78
CA VAL A 138 -23.74 -0.97 -9.89
C VAL A 138 -24.83 -1.99 -9.57
N TYR A 139 -25.78 -2.17 -10.48
CA TYR A 139 -26.86 -3.13 -10.30
C TYR A 139 -26.92 -4.13 -11.46
N THR A 140 -27.07 -5.41 -11.12
CA THR A 140 -27.09 -6.53 -12.09
C THR A 140 -28.46 -7.19 -12.12
N SER A 141 -29.02 -7.42 -13.31
CA SER A 141 -30.31 -8.10 -13.49
C SER A 141 -30.42 -8.73 -14.88
N ASN A 142 -31.33 -9.69 -15.06
CA ASN A 142 -31.61 -10.34 -16.34
C ASN A 142 -32.46 -9.46 -17.27
N ASP A 143 -32.99 -8.35 -16.75
CA ASP A 143 -33.75 -7.36 -17.50
C ASP A 143 -32.98 -6.04 -17.61
N ARG A 144 -32.70 -5.65 -18.86
CA ARG A 144 -32.01 -4.41 -19.25
C ARG A 144 -32.67 -3.16 -18.67
N ILE A 145 -33.99 -3.06 -18.72
CA ILE A 145 -34.73 -1.87 -18.27
C ILE A 145 -34.82 -1.86 -16.74
N LYS A 146 -35.01 -3.03 -16.12
CA LYS A 146 -35.00 -3.18 -14.66
C LYS A 146 -33.71 -2.65 -14.04
N THR A 147 -32.55 -2.89 -14.66
CA THR A 147 -31.29 -2.40 -14.11
C THR A 147 -31.23 -0.88 -13.98
N GLN A 148 -31.75 -0.16 -14.97
CA GLN A 148 -31.82 1.28 -14.97
C GLN A 148 -32.86 1.79 -13.97
N LYS A 149 -34.09 1.25 -14.02
CA LYS A 149 -35.18 1.69 -13.13
C LYS A 149 -34.81 1.51 -11.66
N VAL A 150 -34.17 0.39 -11.30
CA VAL A 150 -33.70 0.15 -9.93
C VAL A 150 -32.70 1.22 -9.49
N LEU A 151 -31.68 1.51 -10.31
CA LEU A 151 -30.71 2.55 -9.98
C LEU A 151 -31.33 3.96 -9.96
N GLN A 152 -32.33 4.25 -10.80
CA GLN A 152 -33.07 5.51 -10.76
C GLN A 152 -33.90 5.66 -9.47
N ALA A 153 -34.58 4.61 -9.03
CA ALA A 153 -35.32 4.61 -7.78
C ALA A 153 -34.37 4.81 -6.59
N ILE A 154 -33.23 4.10 -6.58
CA ILE A 154 -32.18 4.26 -5.58
C ILE A 154 -31.61 5.69 -5.59
N GLN A 155 -31.30 6.23 -6.77
CA GLN A 155 -30.83 7.61 -6.93
C GLN A 155 -31.83 8.60 -6.30
N LYS A 156 -33.11 8.47 -6.64
CA LYS A 156 -34.17 9.34 -6.14
C LYS A 156 -34.30 9.25 -4.61
N VAL A 157 -34.36 8.03 -4.06
CA VAL A 157 -34.47 7.83 -2.60
C VAL A 157 -33.31 8.47 -1.86
N TYR A 158 -32.08 8.37 -2.38
CA TYR A 158 -30.94 9.01 -1.73
C TYR A 158 -30.93 10.52 -1.85
N GLN A 159 -31.33 11.05 -3.01
CA GLN A 159 -31.49 12.50 -3.17
C GLN A 159 -32.55 13.04 -2.20
N ASP A 160 -33.69 12.38 -2.11
CA ASP A 160 -34.79 12.71 -1.19
C ASP A 160 -34.34 12.60 0.27
N TYR A 161 -33.63 11.52 0.65
CA TYR A 161 -33.12 11.34 2.00
C TYR A 161 -32.08 12.40 2.38
N ASN A 162 -31.14 12.74 1.49
CA ASN A 162 -30.15 13.78 1.77
C ASN A 162 -30.82 15.15 1.97
N LEU A 163 -31.79 15.48 1.12
CA LEU A 163 -32.61 16.68 1.25
C LEU A 163 -33.34 16.70 2.61
N GLU A 164 -34.03 15.61 2.97
CA GLU A 164 -34.75 15.47 4.24
C GLU A 164 -33.81 15.65 5.45
N GLN A 165 -32.63 15.01 5.42
CA GLN A 165 -31.65 15.13 6.50
C GLN A 165 -31.04 16.53 6.58
N GLN A 166 -30.75 17.16 5.45
CA GLN A 166 -30.23 18.53 5.42
C GLN A 166 -31.27 19.51 5.96
N GLU A 167 -32.52 19.40 5.50
CA GLU A 167 -33.62 20.25 5.94
C GLU A 167 -33.89 20.07 7.43
N MET A 168 -33.89 18.83 7.94
CA MET A 168 -34.01 18.54 9.38
C MET A 168 -32.88 19.19 10.19
N ARG A 169 -31.63 19.14 9.71
CA ARG A 169 -30.47 19.74 10.40
C ARG A 169 -30.54 21.27 10.39
N LEU A 170 -30.83 21.87 9.24
CA LEU A 170 -30.99 23.32 9.10
C LEU A 170 -32.13 23.83 9.97
N ASN A 171 -33.27 23.13 10.00
CA ASN A 171 -34.39 23.45 10.89
C ASN A 171 -34.03 23.33 12.37
N LYS A 172 -33.30 22.28 12.77
CA LYS A 172 -32.79 22.13 14.15
C LYS A 172 -31.82 23.25 14.53
N GLY A 173 -30.88 23.61 13.64
CA GLY A 173 -29.94 24.71 13.84
C GLY A 173 -30.65 26.06 13.95
N LEU A 174 -31.60 26.35 13.05
CA LEU A 174 -32.43 27.54 13.13
C LEU A 174 -33.29 27.58 14.40
N ALA A 175 -33.87 26.45 14.82
CA ALA A 175 -34.64 26.36 16.05
C ALA A 175 -33.77 26.68 17.27
N PHE A 176 -32.55 26.15 17.34
CA PHE A 176 -31.58 26.46 18.39
C PHE A 176 -31.24 27.95 18.42
N ILE A 177 -30.90 28.57 17.28
CA ILE A 177 -30.58 30.00 17.20
C ILE A 177 -31.79 30.86 17.59
N ASN A 178 -33.00 30.52 17.09
CA ASN A 178 -34.23 31.23 17.42
C ASN A 178 -34.56 31.14 18.91
N GLN A 179 -34.23 30.02 19.57
CA GLN A 179 -34.38 29.87 21.02
C GLN A 179 -33.36 30.70 21.82
N GLN A 180 -32.14 30.89 21.30
CA GLN A 180 -31.08 31.67 21.96
C GLN A 180 -31.20 33.19 21.74
N LEU A 181 -31.80 33.64 20.63
CA LEU A 181 -31.95 35.05 20.30
C LEU A 181 -32.64 35.89 21.40
N PRO A 182 -33.78 35.47 21.99
CA PRO A 182 -34.40 36.18 23.10
C PRO A 182 -33.47 36.31 24.32
N THR A 183 -32.75 35.23 24.65
CA THR A 183 -31.79 35.21 25.76
C THR A 183 -30.65 36.19 25.51
N ALA A 184 -30.07 36.19 24.31
CA ALA A 184 -29.00 37.12 23.94
C ALA A 184 -29.47 38.59 23.95
N ARG A 185 -30.69 38.86 23.47
CA ARG A 185 -31.31 40.20 23.54
C ARG A 185 -31.50 40.68 24.99
N ASN A 186 -32.05 39.83 25.85
CA ASN A 186 -32.24 40.15 27.27
C ASN A 186 -30.89 40.37 27.98
N ASN A 187 -29.88 39.55 27.69
CA ASN A 187 -28.54 39.72 28.25
C ASN A 187 -27.89 41.04 27.82
N LEU A 188 -28.06 41.44 26.55
CA LEU A 188 -27.62 42.73 26.05
C LEU A 188 -28.34 43.87 26.75
N GLU A 189 -29.68 43.81 26.83
CA GLU A 189 -30.48 44.83 27.50
C GLU A 189 -30.06 45.01 28.96
N GLN A 190 -29.86 43.90 29.68
CA GLN A 190 -29.36 43.95 31.06
C GLN A 190 -27.95 44.55 31.17
N ALA A 191 -27.05 44.23 30.24
CA ALA A 191 -25.70 44.80 30.24
C ALA A 191 -25.74 46.30 29.96
N GLU A 192 -26.56 46.74 29.00
CA GLU A 192 -26.78 48.16 28.67
C GLU A 192 -27.42 48.90 29.84
N GLN A 193 -28.45 48.35 30.47
CA GLN A 193 -29.09 48.92 31.66
C GLN A 193 -28.10 49.08 32.82
N ARG A 194 -27.23 48.10 33.09
CA ARG A 194 -26.20 48.22 34.13
C ARG A 194 -25.21 49.35 33.83
N LEU A 195 -24.78 49.48 32.58
CA LEU A 195 -23.89 50.57 32.15
C LEU A 195 -24.58 51.93 32.25
N GLU A 196 -25.85 52.01 31.83
CA GLU A 196 -26.65 53.22 31.89
C GLU A 196 -26.91 53.65 33.34
N GLN A 197 -27.29 52.73 34.22
CA GLN A 197 -27.47 52.97 35.65
C GLN A 197 -26.17 53.45 36.31
N PHE A 198 -25.03 52.86 35.94
CA PHE A 198 -23.72 53.33 36.41
C PHE A 198 -23.44 54.77 35.96
N ARG A 199 -23.67 55.09 34.68
CA ARG A 199 -23.50 56.46 34.14
C ARG A 199 -24.44 57.48 34.82
N LYS A 200 -25.73 57.14 34.98
CA LYS A 200 -26.74 57.99 35.62
C LYS A 200 -26.46 58.20 37.11
N SER A 201 -26.20 57.14 37.87
CA SER A 201 -25.99 57.22 39.32
C SER A 201 -24.74 58.00 39.71
N LYS A 202 -23.72 58.01 38.85
CA LYS A 202 -22.47 58.72 39.08
C LYS A 202 -22.33 60.03 38.30
N ASN A 203 -23.29 60.36 37.44
CA ASN A 203 -23.24 61.50 36.50
C ASN A 203 -21.95 61.51 35.65
N LEU A 204 -21.52 60.33 35.18
CA LEU A 204 -20.28 60.15 34.41
C LEU A 204 -20.62 59.66 33.00
N ILE A 205 -19.96 60.21 31.98
CA ILE A 205 -20.04 59.70 30.59
C ILE A 205 -18.84 58.79 30.31
N ASP A 206 -17.64 59.33 30.51
CA ASP A 206 -16.35 58.64 30.49
C ASP A 206 -15.54 59.03 31.73
N PRO A 207 -15.38 58.13 32.72
CA PRO A 207 -14.65 58.42 33.95
C PRO A 207 -13.18 58.76 33.71
N SER A 208 -12.56 58.24 32.64
CA SER A 208 -11.13 58.47 32.36
C SER A 208 -10.90 59.88 31.84
N GLN A 209 -11.75 60.35 30.92
CA GLN A 209 -11.68 61.72 30.41
C GLN A 209 -11.98 62.75 31.50
N GLN A 210 -12.96 62.47 32.36
CA GLN A 210 -13.29 63.37 33.46
C GLN A 210 -12.19 63.40 34.54
N ALA A 211 -11.59 62.25 34.89
CA ALA A 211 -10.44 62.21 35.81
C ALA A 211 -9.26 63.05 35.28
N LEU A 212 -9.00 62.98 33.97
CA LEU A 212 -7.95 63.77 33.34
C LEU A 212 -8.24 65.28 33.45
N ALA A 213 -9.47 65.72 33.17
CA ALA A 213 -9.85 67.12 33.30
C ALA A 213 -9.68 67.63 34.75
N VAL A 214 -10.14 66.85 35.74
CA VAL A 214 -9.99 67.18 37.16
C VAL A 214 -8.51 67.21 37.58
N SER A 215 -7.70 66.28 37.09
CA SER A 215 -6.25 66.27 37.34
C SER A 215 -5.55 67.50 36.75
N GLN A 216 -6.00 67.98 35.58
CA GLN A 216 -5.47 69.22 34.98
C GLN A 216 -5.85 70.44 35.82
N THR A 217 -7.08 70.51 36.35
CA THR A 217 -7.48 71.56 37.30
C THR A 217 -6.63 71.54 38.57
N LEU A 218 -6.35 70.36 39.13
CA LEU A 218 -5.47 70.23 40.30
C LEU A 218 -4.07 70.78 40.02
N ASN A 219 -3.48 70.39 38.87
CA ASN A 219 -2.17 70.88 38.47
C ASN A 219 -2.14 72.41 38.33
N GLY A 220 -3.21 73.01 37.81
CA GLY A 220 -3.37 74.47 37.73
C GLY A 220 -3.38 75.13 39.11
N ILE A 221 -4.17 74.60 40.05
CA ILE A 221 -4.22 75.11 41.43
C ILE A 221 -2.86 74.96 42.12
N GLU A 222 -2.19 73.81 41.99
CA GLU A 222 -0.86 73.61 42.57
C GLU A 222 0.19 74.58 42.02
N GLN A 223 0.09 74.95 40.73
CA GLN A 223 0.94 75.99 40.14
C GLN A 223 0.62 77.38 40.71
N GLU A 224 -0.66 77.74 40.81
CA GLU A 224 -1.10 79.02 41.37
C GLU A 224 -0.68 79.17 42.85
N ARG A 225 -0.85 78.11 43.66
CA ARG A 225 -0.40 78.09 45.04
C ARG A 225 1.11 78.25 45.17
N ARG A 226 1.90 77.59 44.31
CA ARG A 226 3.35 77.78 44.28
C ARG A 226 3.72 79.23 43.97
N ALA A 227 3.02 79.87 43.02
CA ALA A 227 3.22 81.28 42.70
C ALA A 227 2.86 82.20 43.88
N ILE A 228 1.72 82.00 44.53
CA ILE A 228 1.29 82.78 45.71
C ILE A 228 2.27 82.63 46.87
N ARG A 229 2.75 81.41 47.14
CA ARG A 229 3.74 81.16 48.19
C ARG A 229 5.07 81.87 47.90
N ALA A 230 5.50 81.90 46.63
CA ALA A 230 6.67 82.68 46.23
C ALA A 230 6.46 84.19 46.47
N GLN A 231 5.31 84.75 46.08
CA GLN A 231 4.96 86.14 46.33
C GLN A 231 4.85 86.48 47.82
N TYR A 232 4.33 85.55 48.63
CA TYR A 232 4.25 85.71 50.08
C TYR A 232 5.65 85.81 50.69
N MET A 233 6.57 84.90 50.33
CA MET A 233 7.95 84.92 50.80
C MET A 233 8.69 86.20 50.39
N GLU A 234 8.48 86.67 49.15
CA GLU A 234 9.02 87.94 48.66
C GLU A 234 8.49 89.13 49.48
N THR A 235 7.16 89.21 49.66
CA THR A 235 6.51 90.28 50.43
C THR A 235 6.93 90.25 51.90
N GLN A 236 7.13 89.06 52.48
CA GLN A 236 7.55 88.89 53.86
C GLN A 236 8.97 89.42 54.07
N THR A 237 9.87 89.10 53.14
CA THR A 237 11.24 89.61 53.13
C THR A 237 11.24 91.13 53.02
N ARG A 238 10.40 91.70 52.13
CA ARG A 238 10.24 93.16 52.00
C ARG A 238 9.70 93.81 53.27
N TYR A 239 8.66 93.25 53.88
CA TYR A 239 8.10 93.72 55.15
C TYR A 239 9.16 93.78 56.26
N GLN A 240 9.94 92.71 56.42
CA GLN A 240 11.04 92.66 57.40
C GLN A 240 12.12 93.72 57.11
N ALA A 241 12.50 93.91 55.85
CA ALA A 241 13.48 94.92 55.45
C ALA A 241 13.00 96.35 55.76
N VAL A 242 11.72 96.65 55.55
CA VAL A 242 11.12 97.97 55.88
C VAL A 242 11.02 98.16 57.40
N GLN A 243 10.62 97.13 58.14
CA GLN A 243 10.55 97.16 59.61
C GLN A 243 11.92 97.46 60.26
N GLN A 244 13.00 96.85 59.76
CA GLN A 244 14.36 97.11 60.23
C GLN A 244 14.83 98.54 59.97
N LYS A 245 14.39 99.16 58.86
CA LYS A 245 14.72 100.55 58.52
C LYS A 245 13.98 101.55 59.42
N LEU A 246 12.70 101.31 59.75
CA LEU A 246 11.92 102.16 60.66
C LEU A 246 12.44 102.13 62.11
N ALA A 247 12.86 100.97 62.60
CA ALA A 247 13.32 100.81 63.99
C ALA A 247 14.56 101.66 64.34
N ARG A 248 15.27 102.21 63.34
CA ARG A 248 16.46 103.05 63.53
C ARG A 248 16.17 104.54 63.76
N SER A 249 14.93 105.04 63.60
CA SER A 249 14.59 106.48 63.78
C SER A 249 13.26 106.78 64.53
N PRO A 250 13.05 106.39 65.80
CA PRO A 250 11.70 106.40 66.40
C PRO A 250 11.25 107.68 67.14
N GLN A 251 12.14 108.56 67.60
CA GLN A 251 11.76 109.60 68.61
C GLN A 251 11.69 111.05 68.10
N ASN A 252 12.27 111.38 66.95
CA ASN A 252 12.22 112.76 66.41
C ASN A 252 11.16 112.94 65.29
N ALA A 253 10.81 111.87 64.55
CA ALA A 253 9.96 111.97 63.36
C ALA A 253 8.51 112.45 63.64
N LEU A 254 7.91 112.02 64.76
CA LEU A 254 6.51 112.38 65.09
C LEU A 254 6.38 113.82 65.63
N THR A 255 7.37 114.29 66.39
CA THR A 255 7.43 115.64 66.99
C THR A 255 7.71 116.70 65.92
N SER A 256 8.66 116.41 65.02
CA SER A 256 9.00 117.24 63.87
C SER A 256 7.85 117.36 62.86
N SER A 257 7.10 116.28 62.61
CA SER A 257 5.96 116.26 61.69
C SER A 257 4.83 117.20 62.12
N ARG A 258 4.51 117.25 63.43
CA ARG A 258 3.41 118.08 63.96
C ARG A 258 3.77 119.56 64.03
N LEU A 259 5.00 119.89 64.45
CA LEU A 259 5.48 121.27 64.51
C LEU A 259 5.62 121.91 63.13
N SER A 260 6.09 121.13 62.14
CA SER A 260 6.23 121.58 60.75
C SER A 260 4.90 122.01 60.12
N GLN A 261 3.78 121.37 60.52
CA GLN A 261 2.44 121.66 60.00
C GLN A 261 1.78 122.92 60.60
N SER A 262 2.30 123.50 61.69
CA SER A 262 1.72 124.73 62.26
C SER A 262 2.22 125.97 61.53
N GLY A 263 1.33 126.62 60.75
CA GLY A 263 1.65 127.87 60.05
C GLY A 263 2.04 129.00 61.00
N ARG A 264 1.48 129.05 62.20
CA ARG A 264 1.83 130.06 63.21
C ARG A 264 3.22 129.81 63.80
N TYR A 265 3.59 128.55 64.02
CA TYR A 265 4.94 128.17 64.44
C TYR A 265 5.98 128.56 63.38
N GLN A 266 5.71 128.25 62.11
CA GLN A 266 6.59 128.63 60.99
C GLN A 266 6.73 130.15 60.85
N ASN A 267 5.65 130.92 61.02
CA ASN A 267 5.70 132.38 60.94
C ASN A 267 6.55 132.99 62.07
N LEU A 268 6.34 132.56 63.32
CA LEU A 268 7.13 133.02 64.46
C LEU A 268 8.60 132.62 64.33
N LEU A 269 8.88 131.44 63.78
CA LEU A 269 10.23 130.96 63.50
C LEU A 269 10.94 131.87 62.48
N ASN A 270 10.24 132.21 61.39
CA ASN A 270 10.75 133.13 60.37
C ASN A 270 10.95 134.55 60.94
N GLU A 271 10.04 135.02 61.81
CA GLU A 271 10.14 136.32 62.50
C GLU A 271 11.39 136.37 63.39
N ILE A 272 11.65 135.32 64.17
CA ILE A 272 12.86 135.18 65.00
C ILE A 272 14.12 135.22 64.13
N GLN A 273 14.14 134.49 63.00
CA GLN A 273 15.29 134.51 62.11
C GLN A 273 15.55 135.91 61.54
N ARG A 274 14.49 136.66 61.20
CA ARG A 274 14.63 138.07 60.77
C ARG A 274 15.20 138.95 61.88
N ILE A 275 14.72 138.79 63.11
CA ILE A 275 15.24 139.55 64.26
C ILE A 275 16.69 139.14 64.56
N GLU A 276 17.05 137.87 64.43
CA GLU A 276 18.43 137.39 64.59
C GLU A 276 19.37 137.98 63.55
N LEU A 277 18.93 138.03 62.28
CA LEU A 277 19.69 138.70 61.23
C LEU A 277 19.86 140.20 61.54
N ALA A 278 18.80 140.89 61.95
CA ALA A 278 18.86 142.30 62.34
C ALA A 278 19.75 142.54 63.58
N LEU A 279 19.75 141.60 64.53
CA LEU A 279 20.65 141.61 65.70
C LEU A 279 22.10 141.52 65.27
N VAL A 280 22.43 140.54 64.43
CA VAL A 280 23.79 140.33 63.91
C VAL A 280 24.28 141.55 63.13
N GLU A 281 23.39 142.23 62.40
CA GLU A 281 23.73 143.43 61.64
C GLU A 281 23.99 144.63 62.56
N GLN A 282 23.09 144.90 63.53
CA GLN A 282 23.25 146.02 64.46
C GLN A 282 24.37 145.80 65.48
N SER A 283 24.66 144.54 65.85
CA SER A 283 25.76 144.16 66.76
C SER A 283 27.16 144.33 66.16
N ARG A 284 27.26 144.62 64.86
CA ARG A 284 28.53 145.04 64.24
C ARG A 284 28.84 146.52 64.46
N ILE A 285 27.82 147.34 64.68
CA ILE A 285 27.93 148.81 64.74
C ILE A 285 27.85 149.30 66.18
N TYR A 286 27.06 148.63 67.02
CA TYR A 286 26.86 149.01 68.40
C TYR A 286 27.33 147.92 69.35
N THR A 287 27.82 148.31 70.53
CA THR A 287 28.13 147.39 71.63
C THR A 287 26.87 146.92 72.33
N GLU A 288 26.92 145.76 73.00
CA GLU A 288 25.76 145.07 73.57
C GLU A 288 24.94 145.90 74.59
N ALA A 289 25.56 146.91 75.20
CA ALA A 289 24.88 147.83 76.12
C ALA A 289 24.05 148.92 75.42
N HIS A 290 24.11 149.01 74.08
CA HIS A 290 23.43 150.06 73.32
C HIS A 290 21.91 149.80 73.25
N PRO A 291 21.05 150.85 73.44
CA PRO A 291 19.61 150.69 73.55
C PRO A 291 18.95 149.97 72.37
N ARG A 292 19.48 150.11 71.15
CA ARG A 292 18.94 149.44 69.94
C ARG A 292 19.15 147.92 69.95
N ILE A 293 20.30 147.45 70.40
CA ILE A 293 20.59 146.02 70.49
C ILE A 293 19.78 145.42 71.64
N GLN A 294 19.75 146.09 72.79
CA GLN A 294 18.89 145.71 73.92
C GLN A 294 17.43 145.54 73.49
N LYS A 295 16.89 146.50 72.72
CA LYS A 295 15.52 146.42 72.20
C LYS A 295 15.31 145.24 71.24
N LEU A 296 16.27 144.94 70.38
CA LEU A 296 16.17 143.78 69.48
C LEU A 296 16.34 142.44 70.24
N ILE A 297 17.18 142.41 71.27
CA ILE A 297 17.31 141.25 72.17
C ILE A 297 15.99 141.02 72.91
N GLU A 298 15.37 142.07 73.45
CA GLU A 298 14.05 142.01 74.07
C GLU A 298 12.99 141.52 73.07
N GLN A 299 12.99 142.07 71.84
CA GLN A 299 12.07 141.63 70.79
C GLN A 299 12.28 140.15 70.46
N ARG A 300 13.52 139.69 70.26
CA ARG A 300 13.82 138.27 70.01
C ARG A 300 13.33 137.41 71.17
N GLN A 301 13.61 137.80 72.41
CA GLN A 301 13.16 137.06 73.59
C GLN A 301 11.63 136.99 73.66
N SER A 302 10.93 138.07 73.31
CA SER A 302 9.46 138.10 73.28
C SER A 302 8.88 137.18 72.21
N VAL A 303 9.40 137.22 70.97
CA VAL A 303 8.93 136.34 69.89
C VAL A 303 9.33 134.90 70.16
N PHE A 304 10.49 134.67 70.76
CA PHE A 304 10.93 133.33 71.19
C PHE A 304 10.05 132.75 72.29
N ALA A 305 9.60 133.57 73.26
CA ALA A 305 8.62 133.15 74.24
C ALA A 305 7.27 132.80 73.59
N LEU A 306 6.83 133.58 72.60
CA LEU A 306 5.63 133.27 71.81
C LEU A 306 5.79 131.99 70.99
N LEU A 307 6.99 131.75 70.41
CA LEU A 307 7.30 130.53 69.69
C LEU A 307 7.23 129.33 70.63
N GLN A 308 7.84 129.40 71.82
CA GLN A 308 7.77 128.34 72.83
C GLN A 308 6.34 128.07 73.30
N GLU A 309 5.52 129.11 73.44
CA GLU A 309 4.11 128.94 73.78
C GLU A 309 3.33 128.26 72.66
N GLU A 310 3.58 128.63 71.40
CA GLU A 310 2.97 127.95 70.25
C GLU A 310 3.49 126.50 70.12
N THR A 311 4.76 126.22 70.43
CA THR A 311 5.30 124.85 70.53
C THR A 311 4.54 124.03 71.55
N ARG A 312 4.32 124.56 72.76
CA ARG A 312 3.53 123.90 73.80
C ARG A 312 2.08 123.70 73.38
N ARG A 313 1.50 124.67 72.69
CA ARG A 313 0.12 124.59 72.18
C ARG A 313 -0.04 123.51 71.12
N VAL A 314 0.88 123.42 70.15
CA VAL A 314 0.85 122.44 69.05
C VAL A 314 1.18 121.03 69.53
N LEU A 315 2.11 120.91 70.49
CA LEU A 315 2.49 119.61 71.05
C LEU A 315 1.53 119.13 72.15
N GLY A 316 0.76 120.02 72.79
CA GLY A 316 -0.11 119.69 73.90
C GLY A 316 0.67 119.26 75.16
N GLN A 317 0.01 118.56 76.09
CA GLN A 317 0.62 118.05 77.33
C GLN A 317 1.60 116.87 77.09
N VAL A 318 2.59 117.07 76.23
CA VAL A 318 3.76 116.18 76.13
C VAL A 318 4.76 116.59 77.22
N PRO A 319 5.35 115.64 77.98
CA PRO A 319 6.15 115.94 79.16
C PRO A 319 7.27 116.96 78.91
N THR A 320 7.28 118.01 79.73
CA THR A 320 8.04 119.27 79.62
C THR A 320 9.55 119.13 79.85
N LYS A 321 10.16 117.96 79.61
CA LYS A 321 11.59 117.69 79.85
C LYS A 321 12.51 117.88 78.63
N LEU A 322 12.00 118.37 77.50
CA LEU A 322 12.77 118.50 76.25
C LEU A 322 12.75 119.91 75.60
N VAL A 323 12.20 120.94 76.26
CA VAL A 323 12.10 122.31 75.69
C VAL A 323 13.17 123.29 76.26
N THR A 324 14.10 122.81 77.10
CA THR A 324 14.97 123.69 77.91
C THR A 324 16.30 124.12 77.29
N THR A 325 16.56 123.85 76.00
CA THR A 325 17.77 124.37 75.34
C THR A 325 17.37 125.22 74.13
N GLY A 326 17.45 126.55 74.28
CA GLY A 326 16.87 127.53 73.36
C GLY A 326 17.35 127.49 71.90
N ASN A 327 18.39 126.72 71.57
CA ASN A 327 18.97 126.70 70.22
C ASN A 327 18.48 125.53 69.34
N ASN A 328 17.81 124.50 69.88
CA ASN A 328 17.41 123.30 69.10
C ASN A 328 16.01 123.38 68.48
N LEU A 329 15.14 124.29 68.93
CA LEU A 329 13.79 124.45 68.38
C LEU A 329 13.79 124.99 66.94
N LEU A 330 14.87 125.66 66.55
CA LEU A 330 15.04 126.22 65.20
C LEU A 330 15.34 125.15 64.14
N THR A 331 15.87 123.99 64.54
CA THR A 331 16.35 122.91 63.65
C THR A 331 15.45 121.68 63.60
N GLU A 332 14.60 121.45 64.62
CA GLU A 332 13.75 120.26 64.73
C GLU A 332 12.53 120.24 63.78
N GLY A 333 12.24 121.33 63.06
CA GLY A 333 11.11 121.42 62.12
C GLY A 333 11.36 120.90 60.69
N GLN A 334 12.50 120.24 60.42
CA GLN A 334 13.02 120.02 59.05
C GLN A 334 13.12 118.55 58.57
N LEU A 335 12.35 117.59 59.09
CA LEU A 335 12.33 116.20 58.55
C LEU A 335 10.97 115.85 57.91
N GLY A 336 10.99 115.50 56.62
CA GLY A 336 9.82 115.35 55.75
C GLY A 336 9.78 114.06 54.91
N GLY A 337 8.57 113.70 54.45
CA GLY A 337 8.26 112.79 53.33
C GLY A 337 8.65 111.30 53.44
N VAL A 338 9.91 110.99 53.75
CA VAL A 338 10.49 109.64 53.62
C VAL A 338 9.94 108.66 54.65
N ASP A 339 9.75 109.08 55.89
CA ASP A 339 9.21 108.22 56.95
C ASP A 339 7.72 107.89 56.72
N LEU A 340 6.94 108.84 56.18
CA LEU A 340 5.53 108.60 55.82
C LEU A 340 5.41 107.56 54.69
N ASN A 341 6.33 107.58 53.72
CA ASN A 341 6.35 106.60 52.63
C ASN A 341 6.71 105.20 53.14
N LEU A 342 7.67 105.08 54.08
CA LEU A 342 8.05 103.80 54.67
C LEU A 342 6.93 103.20 55.54
N VAL A 343 6.20 104.03 56.30
CA VAL A 343 5.01 103.59 57.06
C VAL A 343 3.93 103.07 56.11
N ASN A 344 3.65 103.78 55.02
CA ASN A 344 2.68 103.36 54.01
C ASN A 344 3.10 102.04 53.33
N GLU A 345 4.38 101.86 53.04
CA GLU A 345 4.93 100.62 52.46
C GLU A 345 4.81 99.42 53.42
N LEU A 346 5.01 99.64 54.73
CA LEU A 346 4.85 98.61 55.76
C LEU A 346 3.39 98.17 55.89
N ILE A 347 2.44 99.13 55.96
CA ILE A 347 1.00 98.83 56.01
C ILE A 347 0.56 98.07 54.75
N THR A 348 0.99 98.53 53.58
CA THR A 348 0.66 97.87 52.30
C THR A 348 1.23 96.45 52.24
N SER A 349 2.47 96.24 52.69
CA SER A 349 3.09 94.91 52.74
C SER A 349 2.38 93.99 53.73
N GLN A 350 1.94 94.48 54.88
CA GLN A 350 1.16 93.73 55.86
C GLN A 350 -0.20 93.29 55.28
N ILE A 351 -0.91 94.21 54.61
CA ILE A 351 -2.18 93.90 53.94
C ILE A 351 -1.96 92.83 52.86
N ASN A 352 -0.91 92.96 52.06
CA ASN A 352 -0.56 91.99 51.02
C ASN A 352 -0.23 90.61 51.60
N LEU A 353 0.51 90.54 52.71
CA LEU A 353 0.81 89.27 53.40
C LEU A 353 -0.46 88.55 53.85
N VAL A 354 -1.37 89.25 54.54
CA VAL A 354 -2.64 88.67 55.00
C VAL A 354 -3.51 88.24 53.81
N SER A 355 -3.55 89.06 52.76
CA SER A 355 -4.28 88.75 51.52
C SER A 355 -3.73 87.50 50.82
N LEU A 356 -2.42 87.41 50.62
CA LEU A 356 -1.75 86.26 49.99
C LEU A 356 -1.92 84.99 50.82
N GLN A 357 -1.79 85.08 52.15
CA GLN A 357 -2.02 83.95 53.06
C GLN A 357 -3.47 83.45 52.98
N THR A 358 -4.45 84.36 52.97
CA THR A 358 -5.86 84.01 52.86
C THR A 358 -6.16 83.34 51.52
N ARG A 359 -5.56 83.84 50.43
CA ARG A 359 -5.67 83.22 49.09
C ARG A 359 -5.03 81.83 49.05
N ASP A 360 -3.83 81.62 49.62
CA ASP A 360 -3.23 80.28 49.68
C ASP A 360 -4.07 79.31 50.50
N GLN A 361 -4.66 79.76 51.61
CA GLN A 361 -5.55 78.93 52.43
C GLN A 361 -6.84 78.55 51.70
N ALA A 362 -7.43 79.48 50.93
CA ALA A 362 -8.59 79.19 50.10
C ALA A 362 -8.26 78.15 49.03
N LEU A 363 -7.17 78.34 48.29
CA LEU A 363 -6.70 77.36 47.29
C LEU A 363 -6.29 76.03 47.91
N ALA A 364 -5.77 76.01 49.15
CA ALA A 364 -5.44 74.78 49.87
C ALA A 364 -6.67 73.90 50.12
N LYS A 365 -7.79 74.54 50.51
CA LYS A 365 -9.06 73.83 50.72
C LYS A 365 -9.57 73.26 49.41
N THR A 366 -9.58 74.05 48.33
CA THR A 366 -9.98 73.58 47.00
C THR A 366 -9.08 72.46 46.48
N GLU A 367 -7.76 72.55 46.69
CA GLU A 367 -6.83 71.47 46.34
C GLU A 367 -7.17 70.16 47.07
N GLN A 368 -7.47 70.23 48.38
CA GLN A 368 -7.86 69.05 49.15
C GLN A 368 -9.19 68.45 48.67
N GLU A 369 -10.19 69.28 48.39
CA GLU A 369 -11.48 68.85 47.84
C GLU A 369 -11.28 68.11 46.50
N ILE A 370 -10.49 68.68 45.59
CA ILE A 370 -10.18 68.05 44.29
C ILE A 370 -9.39 66.75 44.47
N ARG A 371 -8.42 66.71 45.41
CA ARG A 371 -7.67 65.47 45.70
C ARG A 371 -8.57 64.36 46.22
N ILE A 372 -9.59 64.68 47.02
CA ILE A 372 -10.57 63.70 47.50
C ILE A 372 -11.40 63.19 46.32
N GLN A 373 -11.90 64.09 45.46
CA GLN A 373 -12.62 63.69 44.24
C GLN A 373 -11.77 62.78 43.34
N LEU A 374 -10.49 63.10 43.15
CA LEU A 374 -9.55 62.29 42.35
C LEU A 374 -9.32 60.87 42.91
N ARG A 375 -9.46 60.65 44.22
CA ARG A 375 -9.31 59.31 44.83
C ARG A 375 -10.44 58.35 44.47
N GLU A 376 -11.61 58.86 44.07
CA GLU A 376 -12.76 58.02 43.72
C GLU A 376 -12.69 57.50 42.27
N PHE A 377 -12.04 58.23 41.37
CA PHE A 377 -11.99 57.91 39.94
C PHE A 377 -11.37 56.56 39.58
N PRO A 378 -10.28 56.06 40.21
CA PRO A 378 -9.72 54.76 39.87
C PRO A 378 -10.71 53.60 40.01
N ALA A 379 -11.53 53.60 41.06
CA ALA A 379 -12.57 52.59 41.26
C ALA A 379 -13.69 52.70 40.20
N LEU A 380 -14.08 53.94 39.86
CA LEU A 380 -15.07 54.22 38.82
C LEU A 380 -14.59 53.79 37.44
N ILE A 381 -13.34 54.06 37.08
CA ILE A 381 -12.70 53.63 35.83
C ILE A 381 -12.65 52.09 35.77
N ALA A 382 -12.24 51.42 36.85
CA ALA A 382 -12.18 49.96 36.88
C ALA A 382 -13.57 49.32 36.70
N GLN A 383 -14.62 49.88 37.31
CA GLN A 383 -15.98 49.39 37.14
C GLN A 383 -16.51 49.65 35.72
N TYR A 384 -16.26 50.83 35.16
CA TYR A 384 -16.61 51.18 33.78
C TYR A 384 -15.95 50.24 32.76
N ASN A 385 -14.64 49.99 32.92
CA ASN A 385 -13.86 49.09 32.05
C ASN A 385 -14.25 47.61 32.20
N ARG A 386 -15.05 47.24 33.21
CA ARG A 386 -15.68 45.91 33.30
C ARG A 386 -17.02 45.86 32.59
N LEU A 387 -17.84 46.91 32.70
CA LEU A 387 -19.18 46.97 32.13
C LEU A 387 -19.17 47.19 30.61
N GLN A 388 -18.27 48.03 30.11
CA GLN A 388 -18.23 48.38 28.68
C GLN A 388 -17.89 47.16 27.78
N PRO A 389 -16.88 46.32 28.09
CA PRO A 389 -16.65 45.08 27.33
C PRO A 389 -17.81 44.08 27.43
N GLN A 390 -18.55 44.03 28.54
CA GLN A 390 -19.71 43.14 28.66
C GLN A 390 -20.79 43.51 27.64
N VAL A 391 -21.09 44.79 27.48
CA VAL A 391 -22.02 45.26 26.44
C VAL A 391 -21.51 44.85 25.05
N ALA A 392 -20.23 45.10 24.75
CA ALA A 392 -19.64 44.75 23.46
C ALA A 392 -19.69 43.23 23.17
N ILE A 393 -19.43 42.38 24.18
CA ILE A 393 -19.54 40.92 24.06
C ILE A 393 -20.97 40.52 23.74
N GLN A 394 -21.97 41.06 24.46
CA GLN A 394 -23.37 40.72 24.20
C GLN A 394 -23.86 41.24 22.84
N GLN A 395 -23.40 42.44 22.42
CA GLN A 395 -23.68 42.97 21.07
C GLN A 395 -23.11 42.07 19.98
N ASN A 396 -21.83 41.67 20.11
CA ASN A 396 -21.19 40.76 19.15
C ASN A 396 -21.88 39.39 19.12
N THR A 397 -22.25 38.85 20.29
CA THR A 397 -22.97 37.57 20.39
C THR A 397 -24.31 37.65 19.67
N LEU A 398 -25.08 38.72 19.90
CA LEU A 398 -26.36 38.94 19.23
C LEU A 398 -26.17 39.10 17.72
N GLN A 399 -25.17 39.87 17.28
CA GLN A 399 -24.86 40.07 15.87
C GLN A 399 -24.48 38.75 15.19
N GLN A 400 -23.64 37.94 15.83
CA GLN A 400 -23.25 36.62 15.34
C GLN A 400 -24.46 35.68 15.24
N LEU A 401 -25.34 35.65 16.24
CA LEU A 401 -26.57 34.85 16.18
C LEU A 401 -27.52 35.31 15.08
N LEU A 402 -27.66 36.63 14.87
CA LEU A 402 -28.47 37.17 13.77
C LEU A 402 -27.88 36.83 12.41
N GLN A 403 -26.57 36.93 12.25
CA GLN A 403 -25.87 36.56 11.02
C GLN A 403 -25.99 35.05 10.76
N ALA A 404 -25.73 34.21 11.75
CA ALA A 404 -25.90 32.76 11.64
C ALA A 404 -27.34 32.40 11.27
N ARG A 405 -28.34 33.04 11.89
CA ARG A 405 -29.75 32.86 11.50
C ARG A 405 -29.97 33.24 10.04
N GLN A 406 -29.42 34.36 9.58
CA GLN A 406 -29.58 34.82 8.20
C GLN A 406 -28.92 33.84 7.21
N GLU A 407 -27.70 33.39 7.49
CA GLU A 407 -26.97 32.42 6.67
C GLU A 407 -27.75 31.10 6.57
N LEU A 408 -28.17 30.52 7.70
CA LEU A 408 -28.98 29.28 7.68
C LEU A 408 -30.34 29.49 6.97
N SER A 409 -30.95 30.67 7.09
CA SER A 409 -32.21 30.96 6.37
C SER A 409 -32.02 31.08 4.86
N ILE A 410 -30.89 31.61 4.41
CA ILE A 410 -30.53 31.68 2.98
C ILE A 410 -30.21 30.29 2.45
N GLU A 411 -29.48 29.47 3.22
CA GLU A 411 -29.16 28.09 2.88
C GLU A 411 -30.45 27.27 2.69
N LEU A 412 -31.40 27.42 3.63
CA LEU A 412 -32.70 26.76 3.58
C LEU A 412 -33.54 27.27 2.40
N ALA A 413 -33.53 28.57 2.11
CA ALA A 413 -34.22 29.15 0.95
C ALA A 413 -33.59 28.77 -0.39
N ARG A 414 -32.28 28.47 -0.43
CA ARG A 414 -31.57 27.99 -1.63
C ARG A 414 -31.74 26.48 -1.86
N GLY A 415 -32.33 25.75 -0.90
CA GLY A 415 -32.54 24.30 -1.00
C GLY A 415 -31.29 23.45 -0.75
N GLY A 416 -30.22 24.03 -0.18
CA GLY A 416 -29.02 23.29 0.20
C GLY A 416 -28.15 22.78 -0.96
N PHE A 417 -27.21 21.88 -0.64
CA PHE A 417 -26.29 21.27 -1.61
C PHE A 417 -26.81 19.87 -1.97
N ASN A 418 -27.33 19.75 -3.19
CA ASN A 418 -27.84 18.48 -3.69
C ASN A 418 -26.69 17.59 -4.15
N TRP A 419 -26.72 16.31 -3.79
CA TRP A 419 -25.81 15.32 -4.38
C TRP A 419 -25.96 15.36 -5.90
N GLN A 420 -24.86 15.64 -6.58
CA GLN A 420 -24.85 15.79 -8.03
C GLN A 420 -24.68 14.42 -8.68
N VAL A 421 -25.53 14.14 -9.65
CA VAL A 421 -25.39 12.96 -10.50
C VAL A 421 -24.26 13.23 -11.48
N VAL A 422 -23.14 12.54 -11.30
CA VAL A 422 -21.99 12.61 -12.21
C VAL A 422 -22.30 11.84 -13.48
N GLU A 423 -22.91 10.66 -13.32
CA GLU A 423 -23.31 9.81 -14.42
C GLU A 423 -24.66 9.16 -14.08
N ALA A 424 -25.69 9.45 -14.88
CA ALA A 424 -27.03 8.92 -14.69
C ALA A 424 -27.11 7.45 -15.14
N PRO A 425 -27.97 6.64 -14.50
CA PRO A 425 -28.14 5.24 -14.87
C PRO A 425 -28.72 5.12 -16.28
N LEU A 426 -28.01 4.37 -17.12
CA LEU A 426 -28.41 4.02 -18.48
C LEU A 426 -29.03 2.62 -18.53
N PRO A 427 -29.83 2.27 -19.56
CA PRO A 427 -30.28 0.88 -19.76
C PRO A 427 -29.07 -0.07 -19.77
N GLY A 428 -29.15 -1.15 -18.98
CA GLY A 428 -27.99 -2.00 -18.71
C GLY A 428 -27.29 -2.51 -19.98
N SER A 429 -25.97 -2.52 -19.96
CA SER A 429 -25.16 -3.12 -21.01
C SER A 429 -25.11 -4.64 -20.84
N LYS A 430 -25.20 -5.37 -21.94
CA LYS A 430 -25.15 -6.84 -21.91
C LYS A 430 -23.75 -7.28 -21.50
N THR A 431 -23.65 -7.91 -20.34
CA THR A 431 -22.42 -8.50 -19.81
C THR A 431 -22.52 -10.03 -19.69
N GLY A 432 -23.73 -10.58 -19.88
CA GLY A 432 -24.00 -12.00 -19.88
C GLY A 432 -23.40 -12.78 -21.06
N PRO A 433 -23.51 -14.12 -20.98
CA PRO A 433 -22.46 -15.02 -20.52
C PRO A 433 -21.20 -14.92 -21.38
N ASN A 434 -20.03 -14.91 -20.73
CA ASN A 434 -18.74 -14.89 -21.40
C ASN A 434 -18.49 -16.25 -22.06
N MET A 435 -18.89 -16.38 -23.32
CA MET A 435 -18.80 -17.63 -24.08
C MET A 435 -17.37 -18.18 -24.09
N THR A 436 -16.37 -17.30 -24.10
CA THR A 436 -14.95 -17.66 -24.00
C THR A 436 -14.59 -18.29 -22.64
N GLN A 437 -15.10 -17.75 -21.53
CA GLN A 437 -14.81 -18.28 -20.18
C GLN A 437 -15.51 -19.62 -19.94
N ASP A 438 -16.78 -19.75 -20.34
CA ASP A 438 -17.55 -20.98 -20.18
C ASP A 438 -16.99 -22.11 -21.08
N LEU A 439 -16.56 -21.80 -22.32
CA LEU A 439 -15.84 -22.76 -23.18
C LEU A 439 -14.49 -23.18 -22.60
N LEU A 440 -13.74 -22.24 -22.02
CA LEU A 440 -12.45 -22.53 -21.38
C LEU A 440 -12.66 -23.47 -20.19
N LEU A 441 -13.68 -23.22 -19.36
CA LEU A 441 -14.04 -24.14 -18.27
C LEU A 441 -14.43 -25.53 -18.80
N GLY A 442 -15.22 -25.60 -19.88
CA GLY A 442 -15.57 -26.85 -20.55
C GLY A 442 -14.36 -27.61 -21.11
N ALA A 443 -13.36 -26.89 -21.61
CA ALA A 443 -12.09 -27.47 -22.07
C ALA A 443 -11.28 -28.04 -20.91
N VAL A 444 -11.17 -27.31 -19.79
CA VAL A 444 -10.46 -27.76 -18.58
C VAL A 444 -11.11 -29.03 -18.02
N VAL A 445 -12.44 -29.04 -17.87
CA VAL A 445 -13.18 -30.22 -17.40
C VAL A 445 -13.03 -31.39 -18.38
N GLY A 446 -13.05 -31.12 -19.69
CA GLY A 446 -12.85 -32.11 -20.74
C GLY A 446 -11.47 -32.77 -20.71
N LEU A 447 -10.40 -31.97 -20.57
CA LEU A 447 -9.04 -32.48 -20.43
C LEU A 447 -8.86 -33.33 -19.17
N PHE A 448 -9.46 -32.90 -18.04
CA PHE A 448 -9.38 -33.64 -16.79
C PHE A 448 -10.05 -35.02 -16.90
N LEU A 449 -11.31 -35.05 -17.34
CA LEU A 449 -12.04 -36.31 -17.52
C LEU A 449 -11.43 -37.18 -18.62
N GLY A 450 -10.90 -36.56 -19.67
CA GLY A 450 -10.17 -37.24 -20.74
C GLY A 450 -8.90 -37.92 -20.23
N GLY A 451 -8.14 -37.23 -19.36
CA GLY A 451 -6.99 -37.81 -18.68
C GLY A 451 -7.37 -39.00 -17.81
N VAL A 452 -8.42 -38.88 -17.00
CA VAL A 452 -8.93 -40.00 -16.18
C VAL A 452 -9.30 -41.20 -17.06
N ALA A 453 -10.02 -40.99 -18.17
CA ALA A 453 -10.40 -42.05 -19.10
C ALA A 453 -9.16 -42.72 -19.74
N ALA A 454 -8.13 -41.95 -20.08
CA ALA A 454 -6.87 -42.46 -20.61
C ALA A 454 -6.16 -43.40 -19.60
N PHE A 455 -6.11 -43.02 -18.32
CA PHE A 455 -5.51 -43.86 -17.28
C PHE A 455 -6.30 -45.14 -17.02
N VAL A 456 -7.64 -45.08 -16.99
CA VAL A 456 -8.49 -46.27 -16.84
C VAL A 456 -8.24 -47.25 -17.99
N ARG A 457 -8.14 -46.76 -19.24
CA ARG A 457 -7.88 -47.63 -20.39
C ARG A 457 -6.50 -48.27 -20.34
N GLU A 458 -5.50 -47.55 -19.83
CA GLU A 458 -4.14 -48.06 -19.65
C GLU A 458 -4.08 -49.16 -18.60
N ALA A 459 -4.78 -48.99 -17.47
CA ALA A 459 -4.83 -50.00 -16.41
C ALA A 459 -5.48 -51.33 -16.85
N MET A 460 -6.21 -51.34 -17.98
CA MET A 460 -6.83 -52.55 -18.56
C MET A 460 -5.99 -53.23 -19.65
N ASP A 461 -4.77 -52.77 -19.94
CA ASP A 461 -3.88 -53.36 -20.96
C ASP A 461 -2.80 -54.25 -20.30
N ASP A 462 -2.85 -55.57 -20.53
CA ASP A 462 -1.96 -56.59 -19.93
C ASP A 462 -0.86 -57.10 -20.90
N GLY A 463 -0.65 -56.40 -22.02
CA GLY A 463 0.34 -56.76 -23.02
C GLY A 463 1.76 -56.36 -22.63
N ILE A 464 2.75 -57.21 -22.94
CA ILE A 464 4.17 -56.86 -22.77
C ILE A 464 4.65 -56.13 -24.03
N HIS A 465 4.89 -54.83 -23.91
CA HIS A 465 5.18 -53.96 -25.05
C HIS A 465 6.67 -53.64 -25.18
N THR A 466 7.44 -53.71 -24.09
CA THR A 466 8.87 -53.38 -24.10
C THR A 466 9.75 -54.48 -23.52
N SER A 467 11.03 -54.45 -23.87
CA SER A 467 12.05 -55.35 -23.30
C SER A 467 12.24 -55.13 -21.79
N ASP A 468 12.00 -53.91 -21.30
CA ASP A 468 12.09 -53.60 -19.88
C ASP A 468 10.89 -54.20 -19.12
N ASP A 469 9.71 -54.22 -19.74
CA ASP A 469 8.55 -54.95 -19.18
C ASP A 469 8.86 -56.44 -19.02
N LEU A 470 9.52 -57.09 -20.00
CA LEU A 470 9.98 -58.48 -19.88
C LEU A 470 10.95 -58.69 -18.71
N LYS A 471 11.91 -57.77 -18.54
CA LYS A 471 12.92 -57.84 -17.47
C LYS A 471 12.30 -57.64 -16.09
N ASN A 472 11.34 -56.73 -15.97
CA ASN A 472 10.73 -56.38 -14.69
C ASN A 472 9.69 -57.41 -14.23
N GLN A 473 9.06 -58.12 -15.16
CA GLN A 473 8.02 -59.09 -14.83
C GLN A 473 8.55 -60.47 -14.43
N VAL A 474 9.79 -60.82 -14.78
CA VAL A 474 10.38 -62.12 -14.45
C VAL A 474 11.81 -61.96 -13.96
N ALA A 475 12.14 -62.60 -12.84
CA ALA A 475 13.49 -62.65 -12.28
C ALA A 475 14.42 -63.61 -13.06
N LEU A 476 14.52 -63.44 -14.38
CA LEU A 476 15.41 -64.18 -15.26
C LEU A 476 16.32 -63.22 -16.02
N PRO A 477 17.55 -63.61 -16.36
CA PRO A 477 18.40 -62.78 -17.19
C PRO A 477 17.84 -62.68 -18.61
N LEU A 478 17.81 -61.47 -19.14
CA LEU A 478 17.54 -61.21 -20.55
C LEU A 478 18.82 -61.53 -21.34
N LEU A 479 18.80 -62.64 -22.07
CA LEU A 479 19.96 -63.17 -22.81
C LEU A 479 20.30 -62.32 -24.03
N GLY A 480 19.32 -61.60 -24.55
CA GLY A 480 19.47 -60.65 -25.62
C GLY A 480 18.14 -60.35 -26.26
N MET A 481 18.20 -59.47 -27.25
CA MET A 481 17.04 -58.99 -27.97
C MET A 481 17.20 -59.32 -29.44
N ILE A 482 16.09 -59.57 -30.11
CA ILE A 482 16.02 -59.83 -31.54
C ILE A 482 15.16 -58.75 -32.19
N PRO A 483 15.66 -58.04 -33.21
CA PRO A 483 14.93 -56.92 -33.78
C PRO A 483 13.72 -57.41 -34.57
N GLN A 484 12.64 -56.64 -34.56
CA GLN A 484 11.53 -56.85 -35.47
C GLN A 484 12.01 -56.57 -36.90
N LEU A 485 11.64 -57.45 -37.82
CA LEU A 485 12.00 -57.27 -39.21
C LEU A 485 11.34 -56.01 -39.79
N PRO A 486 12.08 -55.21 -40.58
CA PRO A 486 11.47 -54.12 -41.32
C PRO A 486 10.39 -54.70 -42.25
N GLU A 487 9.14 -54.29 -42.05
CA GLU A 487 8.06 -54.64 -42.97
C GLU A 487 8.40 -54.08 -44.37
N GLY A 488 8.78 -54.95 -45.30
CA GLY A 488 8.93 -54.58 -46.72
C GLY A 488 10.21 -54.99 -47.46
N LYS A 489 11.17 -55.73 -46.87
CA LYS A 489 12.46 -56.05 -47.55
C LYS A 489 12.81 -57.52 -47.79
N ILE A 490 12.02 -58.50 -47.33
CA ILE A 490 12.22 -59.91 -47.72
C ILE A 490 11.32 -60.20 -48.92
N SER A 491 11.93 -60.41 -50.09
CA SER A 491 11.24 -60.55 -51.37
C SER A 491 10.21 -61.70 -51.33
N LYS A 492 8.97 -61.40 -51.71
CA LYS A 492 7.95 -62.43 -51.98
C LYS A 492 8.46 -63.33 -53.12
N PRO A 493 8.22 -64.66 -53.10
CA PRO A 493 8.60 -65.51 -54.23
C PRO A 493 7.78 -65.10 -55.45
N VAL A 494 8.44 -64.47 -56.43
CA VAL A 494 7.84 -64.22 -57.73
C VAL A 494 7.78 -65.55 -58.48
N LEU A 495 6.61 -65.82 -59.05
CA LEU A 495 6.30 -66.92 -59.96
C LEU A 495 7.49 -67.23 -60.89
N ASN A 496 8.12 -68.40 -60.75
CA ASN A 496 9.30 -68.77 -61.55
C ASN A 496 8.85 -69.56 -62.79
N LEU A 497 8.78 -68.90 -63.96
CA LEU A 497 8.89 -69.58 -65.24
C LEU A 497 10.31 -70.15 -65.37
N GLY A 498 10.42 -71.37 -65.87
CA GLY A 498 11.68 -72.11 -65.96
C GLY A 498 12.80 -71.37 -66.72
N LEU A 499 14.02 -71.88 -66.49
CA LEU A 499 15.34 -71.48 -67.02
C LEU A 499 16.21 -70.71 -66.01
N SER A 500 16.77 -71.42 -65.03
CA SER A 500 18.16 -71.29 -64.55
C SER A 500 18.37 -72.17 -63.30
N GLN A 501 19.35 -73.09 -63.33
CA GLN A 501 19.75 -73.93 -62.20
C GLN A 501 20.68 -73.17 -61.24
N SER A 502 20.23 -72.03 -60.69
CA SER A 502 20.98 -71.28 -59.69
C SER A 502 20.31 -71.39 -58.32
N GLU A 503 21.13 -71.55 -57.29
CA GLU A 503 20.82 -71.97 -55.92
C GLU A 503 19.59 -71.27 -55.32
N ARG A 504 18.57 -72.06 -54.94
CA ARG A 504 17.42 -71.56 -54.19
C ARG A 504 17.83 -71.26 -52.75
N THR A 505 18.23 -70.01 -52.46
CA THR A 505 18.35 -69.54 -51.07
C THR A 505 16.96 -69.39 -50.46
N LEU A 506 16.69 -70.12 -49.38
CA LEU A 506 15.40 -70.08 -48.68
C LEU A 506 15.21 -68.69 -48.01
N PRO A 507 14.00 -68.10 -47.97
CA PRO A 507 13.77 -66.77 -47.36
C PRO A 507 14.21 -66.65 -45.88
N MET A 508 14.21 -67.78 -45.17
CA MET A 508 14.77 -67.89 -43.81
C MET A 508 16.29 -67.70 -43.79
N MET A 509 16.99 -68.12 -44.85
CA MET A 509 18.44 -67.97 -44.99
C MET A 509 18.82 -66.51 -45.27
N GLU A 510 18.00 -65.79 -46.03
CA GLU A 510 18.16 -64.35 -46.24
C GLU A 510 17.94 -63.57 -44.93
N LEU A 511 16.93 -63.97 -44.14
CA LEU A 511 16.69 -63.45 -42.79
C LEU A 511 17.88 -63.69 -41.85
N LEU A 512 18.37 -64.93 -41.78
CA LEU A 512 19.55 -65.30 -40.99
C LEU A 512 20.86 -64.74 -41.54
N GLY A 513 20.84 -64.22 -42.77
CA GLY A 513 21.92 -63.47 -43.42
C GLY A 513 22.00 -62.00 -43.01
N TRP A 514 20.94 -61.44 -42.41
CA TRP A 514 20.87 -60.02 -42.07
C TRP A 514 21.76 -59.69 -40.87
N ARG A 515 22.79 -58.86 -41.07
CA ARG A 515 23.84 -58.61 -40.05
C ARG A 515 23.33 -58.25 -38.65
N PRO A 516 22.36 -57.34 -38.45
CA PRO A 516 21.84 -57.03 -37.12
C PRO A 516 21.15 -58.23 -36.44
N PHE A 517 20.56 -59.13 -37.21
CA PHE A 517 19.97 -60.36 -36.71
C PHE A 517 21.06 -61.38 -36.33
N GLN A 518 22.10 -61.51 -37.16
CA GLN A 518 23.26 -62.36 -36.88
C GLN A 518 24.03 -61.93 -35.63
N GLU A 519 24.34 -60.63 -35.51
CA GLU A 519 25.05 -60.08 -34.35
C GLU A 519 24.25 -60.27 -33.05
N ALA A 520 22.93 -60.11 -33.12
CA ALA A 520 22.05 -60.38 -31.99
C ALA A 520 22.08 -61.86 -31.57
N LEU A 521 22.03 -62.80 -32.53
CA LEU A 521 22.13 -64.24 -32.26
C LEU A 521 23.50 -64.64 -31.70
N ASP A 522 24.59 -64.07 -32.24
CA ASP A 522 25.94 -64.30 -31.75
C ASP A 522 26.10 -63.83 -30.30
N MET A 523 25.59 -62.64 -29.99
CA MET A 523 25.58 -62.11 -28.64
C MET A 523 24.75 -62.97 -27.68
N ILE A 524 23.55 -63.40 -28.08
CA ILE A 524 22.70 -64.28 -27.28
C ILE A 524 23.43 -65.59 -26.98
N TYR A 525 24.05 -66.20 -27.99
CA TYR A 525 24.78 -67.46 -27.81
C TYR A 525 25.97 -67.31 -26.86
N VAL A 526 26.77 -66.23 -27.01
CA VAL A 526 27.87 -65.93 -26.08
C VAL A 526 27.35 -65.71 -24.66
N ASN A 527 26.24 -64.98 -24.48
CA ASN A 527 25.64 -64.77 -23.17
C ASN A 527 25.17 -66.09 -22.53
N ILE A 528 24.61 -67.01 -23.32
CA ILE A 528 24.25 -68.36 -22.85
C ILE A 528 25.50 -69.11 -22.37
N GLN A 529 26.62 -69.04 -23.09
CA GLN A 529 27.88 -69.66 -22.66
C GLN A 529 28.42 -69.05 -21.37
N LEU A 530 28.37 -67.72 -21.23
CA LEU A 530 28.87 -67.01 -20.05
C LEU A 530 28.08 -67.36 -18.78
N LEU A 531 26.77 -67.58 -18.89
CA LEU A 531 25.93 -67.97 -17.76
C LEU A 531 26.24 -69.38 -17.24
N ASN A 532 26.82 -70.26 -18.06
CA ASN A 532 27.18 -71.62 -17.67
C ASN A 532 28.68 -71.74 -17.33
N SER A 533 29.16 -70.95 -16.37
CA SER A 533 30.60 -70.79 -16.08
C SER A 533 31.31 -72.00 -15.44
N GLY A 534 30.58 -73.09 -15.16
CA GLY A 534 31.11 -74.27 -14.44
C GLY A 534 31.28 -75.55 -15.28
N SER A 535 30.67 -75.64 -16.46
CA SER A 535 30.77 -76.82 -17.36
C SER A 535 30.42 -76.45 -18.79
N GLU A 536 30.98 -77.14 -19.79
CA GLU A 536 30.59 -76.93 -21.19
C GLU A 536 29.12 -77.34 -21.41
N LEU A 537 28.30 -76.42 -21.93
CA LEU A 537 26.90 -76.67 -22.26
C LEU A 537 26.81 -77.59 -23.48
N LYS A 538 26.46 -78.86 -23.27
CA LYS A 538 26.35 -79.87 -24.33
C LYS A 538 24.96 -80.02 -24.91
N SER A 539 23.92 -79.61 -24.19
CA SER A 539 22.53 -79.68 -24.68
C SER A 539 21.71 -78.48 -24.26
N LEU A 540 21.00 -77.91 -25.24
CA LEU A 540 20.25 -76.67 -25.10
C LEU A 540 18.89 -76.78 -25.76
N MET A 541 17.83 -76.48 -25.02
CA MET A 541 16.47 -76.41 -25.55
C MET A 541 16.04 -74.96 -25.79
N VAL A 542 15.36 -74.71 -26.91
CA VAL A 542 14.70 -73.43 -27.20
C VAL A 542 13.18 -73.64 -27.23
N THR A 543 12.45 -72.90 -26.40
CA THR A 543 10.98 -72.96 -26.30
C THR A 543 10.38 -71.56 -26.14
N SER A 544 9.05 -71.47 -26.05
CA SER A 544 8.31 -70.21 -25.90
C SER A 544 7.02 -70.41 -25.11
N ALA A 545 6.38 -69.34 -24.63
CA ALA A 545 5.10 -69.44 -23.92
C ALA A 545 3.99 -69.90 -24.88
N LEU A 546 3.93 -69.31 -26.07
CA LEU A 546 2.89 -69.51 -27.07
C LEU A 546 3.46 -69.91 -28.42
N SER A 547 2.61 -70.50 -29.26
CA SER A 547 2.96 -70.78 -30.65
C SER A 547 3.15 -69.47 -31.45
N GLY A 548 4.21 -69.43 -32.27
CA GLY A 548 4.49 -68.32 -33.18
C GLY A 548 5.39 -67.23 -32.61
N GLU A 549 6.08 -67.48 -31.50
CA GLU A 549 7.01 -66.52 -30.88
C GLU A 549 8.42 -66.52 -31.50
N GLY A 550 8.69 -67.36 -32.49
CA GLY A 550 9.97 -67.38 -33.22
C GLY A 550 10.99 -68.42 -32.73
N LYS A 551 10.58 -69.35 -31.87
CA LYS A 551 11.40 -70.46 -31.33
C LYS A 551 12.27 -71.18 -32.37
N SER A 552 11.67 -71.69 -33.45
CA SER A 552 12.38 -72.45 -34.50
C SER A 552 13.39 -71.61 -35.26
N THR A 553 13.06 -70.35 -35.55
CA THR A 553 13.97 -69.39 -36.19
C THR A 553 15.16 -69.07 -35.30
N LEU A 554 14.91 -68.88 -34.00
CA LEU A 554 15.96 -68.63 -33.03
C LEU A 554 16.81 -69.86 -32.77
N ALA A 555 16.21 -71.05 -32.74
CA ALA A 555 16.92 -72.31 -32.60
C ALA A 555 17.90 -72.51 -33.76
N LEU A 556 17.43 -72.38 -35.00
CA LEU A 556 18.28 -72.43 -36.18
C LEU A 556 19.36 -71.34 -36.17
N GLY A 557 19.01 -70.11 -35.80
CA GLY A 557 19.98 -69.01 -35.70
C GLY A 557 21.08 -69.25 -34.68
N LEU A 558 20.73 -69.75 -33.49
CA LEU A 558 21.69 -70.10 -32.44
C LEU A 558 22.58 -71.28 -32.87
N ALA A 559 22.04 -72.27 -33.57
CA ALA A 559 22.84 -73.37 -34.13
C ALA A 559 23.89 -72.86 -35.12
N LEU A 560 23.54 -71.90 -35.97
CA LEU A 560 24.47 -71.26 -36.91
C LEU A 560 25.52 -70.40 -36.21
N SER A 561 25.13 -69.64 -35.18
CA SER A 561 26.06 -68.88 -34.34
C SER A 561 27.06 -69.79 -33.62
N ALA A 562 26.59 -70.92 -33.10
CA ALA A 562 27.45 -71.92 -32.47
C ALA A 562 28.44 -72.55 -33.47
N ALA A 563 27.99 -72.89 -34.68
CA ALA A 563 28.82 -73.45 -35.73
C ALA A 563 29.88 -72.47 -36.26
N ARG A 564 29.53 -71.18 -36.37
CA ARG A 564 30.50 -70.10 -36.70
C ARG A 564 31.62 -69.98 -35.67
N LEU A 565 31.36 -70.34 -34.42
CA LEU A 565 32.33 -70.40 -33.34
C LEU A 565 33.02 -71.77 -33.24
N HIS A 566 33.09 -72.50 -34.37
CA HIS A 566 33.79 -73.78 -34.54
C HIS A 566 33.30 -74.93 -33.64
N ARG A 567 32.04 -74.90 -33.20
CA ARG A 567 31.41 -76.05 -32.53
C ARG A 567 30.80 -77.00 -33.56
N ARG A 568 30.88 -78.30 -33.30
CA ARG A 568 30.09 -79.31 -34.01
C ARG A 568 28.69 -79.32 -33.43
N VAL A 569 27.71 -78.89 -34.21
CA VAL A 569 26.34 -78.66 -33.73
C VAL A 569 25.37 -79.63 -34.39
N LEU A 570 24.53 -80.27 -33.56
CA LEU A 570 23.36 -81.02 -34.00
C LEU A 570 22.09 -80.26 -33.61
N LEU A 571 21.28 -79.89 -34.60
CA LEU A 571 19.96 -79.28 -34.40
C LEU A 571 18.87 -80.34 -34.58
N ILE A 572 18.06 -80.55 -33.55
CA ILE A 572 16.99 -81.56 -33.54
C ILE A 572 15.63 -80.85 -33.51
N ASP A 573 14.76 -81.16 -34.47
CA ASP A 573 13.35 -80.76 -34.44
C ASP A 573 12.57 -81.76 -33.57
N VAL A 574 12.24 -81.33 -32.35
CA VAL A 574 11.52 -82.11 -31.35
C VAL A 574 10.01 -81.79 -31.36
N ASP A 575 9.58 -80.79 -32.14
CA ASP A 575 8.17 -80.44 -32.34
C ASP A 575 7.51 -81.39 -33.36
N MET A 576 7.33 -82.66 -32.98
CA MET A 576 6.70 -83.67 -33.83
C MET A 576 5.21 -83.40 -34.11
N ARG A 577 4.56 -82.53 -33.31
CA ARG A 577 3.16 -82.13 -33.50
C ARG A 577 3.00 -81.14 -34.63
N ARG A 578 3.92 -80.18 -34.76
CA ARG A 578 3.91 -79.16 -35.81
C ARG A 578 5.32 -78.91 -36.32
N PRO A 579 5.96 -79.90 -36.97
CA PRO A 579 7.35 -79.80 -37.38
C PRO A 579 7.50 -78.74 -38.46
N ARG A 580 8.39 -77.78 -38.23
CA ARG A 580 8.61 -76.64 -39.14
C ARG A 580 10.03 -76.57 -39.67
N LEU A 581 10.99 -77.24 -39.02
CA LEU A 581 12.39 -77.08 -39.37
C LEU A 581 12.69 -77.65 -40.76
N HIS A 582 12.10 -78.79 -41.13
CA HIS A 582 12.26 -79.39 -42.46
C HIS A 582 11.76 -78.44 -43.57
N GLN A 583 10.66 -77.72 -43.33
CA GLN A 583 10.11 -76.74 -44.28
C GLN A 583 11.00 -75.50 -44.39
N GLN A 584 11.57 -75.05 -43.28
CA GLN A 584 12.47 -73.90 -43.23
C GLN A 584 13.80 -74.15 -43.95
N LEU A 585 14.25 -75.42 -43.99
CA LEU A 585 15.55 -75.84 -44.53
C LEU A 585 15.44 -76.61 -45.87
N GLY A 586 14.23 -76.91 -46.35
CA GLY A 586 14.03 -77.67 -47.58
C GLY A 586 14.47 -79.14 -47.49
N LEU A 587 14.41 -79.73 -46.29
CA LEU A 587 14.85 -81.10 -46.03
C LEU A 587 13.72 -82.12 -46.20
N SER A 588 14.09 -83.37 -46.48
CA SER A 588 13.13 -84.49 -46.45
C SER A 588 12.56 -84.69 -45.04
N HIS A 589 11.29 -85.05 -44.97
CA HIS A 589 10.56 -85.31 -43.73
C HIS A 589 10.05 -86.75 -43.63
N GLN A 590 10.51 -87.65 -44.52
CA GLN A 590 10.10 -89.05 -44.54
C GLN A 590 10.73 -89.86 -43.40
N GLU A 591 11.93 -89.46 -42.97
CA GLU A 591 12.68 -90.05 -41.86
C GLU A 591 13.15 -88.92 -40.92
N GLY A 592 13.21 -89.22 -39.62
CA GLY A 592 13.65 -88.26 -38.61
C GLY A 592 13.61 -88.83 -37.19
N LEU A 593 13.46 -87.95 -36.21
CA LEU A 593 13.48 -88.31 -34.80
C LEU A 593 12.37 -89.31 -34.43
N SER A 594 11.16 -89.18 -34.96
CA SER A 594 10.05 -90.11 -34.71
C SER A 594 10.39 -91.53 -35.18
N THR A 595 10.82 -91.70 -36.43
CA THR A 595 11.20 -93.01 -36.98
C THR A 595 12.40 -93.61 -36.25
N LEU A 596 13.37 -92.79 -35.84
CA LEU A 596 14.55 -93.21 -35.07
C LEU A 596 14.21 -93.68 -33.63
N LEU A 597 13.11 -93.16 -33.07
CA LEU A 597 12.61 -93.55 -31.75
C LEU A 597 11.65 -94.73 -31.79
N GLU A 598 11.02 -94.99 -32.94
CA GLU A 598 10.13 -96.13 -33.16
C GLU A 598 10.88 -97.42 -33.53
N ASP A 599 12.01 -97.33 -34.24
CA ASP A 599 12.85 -98.47 -34.63
C ASP A 599 14.21 -98.47 -33.89
N ASP A 600 14.39 -99.43 -32.99
CA ASP A 600 15.63 -99.60 -32.22
C ASP A 600 16.84 -100.01 -33.08
N THR A 601 16.61 -100.51 -34.31
CA THR A 601 17.66 -100.90 -35.25
C THR A 601 18.07 -99.78 -36.21
N ALA A 602 17.28 -98.70 -36.28
CA ALA A 602 17.59 -97.55 -37.11
C ALA A 602 18.83 -96.82 -36.58
N THR A 603 19.79 -96.55 -37.46
CA THR A 603 20.98 -95.75 -37.13
C THR A 603 20.65 -94.26 -37.26
N PRO A 604 21.20 -93.38 -36.40
CA PRO A 604 21.01 -91.95 -36.54
C PRO A 604 21.58 -91.48 -37.89
N SER A 605 20.76 -90.85 -38.72
CA SER A 605 21.20 -90.23 -39.98
C SER A 605 20.89 -88.72 -39.99
N PRO A 606 21.61 -87.90 -39.19
CA PRO A 606 21.54 -86.45 -39.33
C PRO A 606 21.94 -86.02 -40.74
N VAL A 607 21.25 -85.00 -41.27
CA VAL A 607 21.59 -84.42 -42.57
C VAL A 607 22.53 -83.25 -42.35
N SER A 608 23.76 -83.35 -42.85
CA SER A 608 24.71 -82.22 -42.85
C SER A 608 24.29 -81.17 -43.86
N ILE A 609 24.14 -79.93 -43.40
CA ILE A 609 23.90 -78.76 -44.24
C ILE A 609 24.97 -77.70 -43.97
N SER A 610 25.34 -76.91 -44.98
CA SER A 610 26.31 -75.81 -44.84
C SER A 610 25.71 -74.43 -45.17
N PRO A 611 24.62 -74.02 -44.48
CA PRO A 611 24.03 -72.70 -44.64
C PRO A 611 25.01 -71.56 -44.30
N LEU A 612 25.05 -70.52 -45.14
CA LEU A 612 25.85 -69.30 -44.91
C LEU A 612 27.34 -69.57 -44.61
N GLY A 613 27.90 -70.68 -45.11
CA GLY A 613 29.31 -71.04 -44.93
C GLY A 613 29.64 -71.74 -43.60
N SER A 614 28.64 -72.13 -42.80
CA SER A 614 28.82 -72.86 -41.54
C SER A 614 28.11 -74.21 -41.59
N THR A 615 28.81 -75.30 -41.28
CA THR A 615 28.24 -76.65 -41.34
C THR A 615 27.57 -77.02 -40.02
N ILE A 616 26.29 -77.42 -40.09
CA ILE A 616 25.53 -77.99 -38.98
C ILE A 616 24.87 -79.29 -39.42
N ASP A 617 24.69 -80.20 -38.48
CA ASP A 617 23.89 -81.41 -38.71
C ASP A 617 22.48 -81.19 -38.20
N VAL A 618 21.49 -81.65 -38.98
CA VAL A 618 20.07 -81.46 -38.66
C VAL A 618 19.35 -82.80 -38.63
N LEU A 619 18.64 -83.06 -37.53
CA LEU A 619 17.72 -84.18 -37.40
C LEU A 619 16.29 -83.63 -37.42
N THR A 620 15.56 -83.88 -38.50
CA THR A 620 14.15 -83.46 -38.60
C THR A 620 13.27 -84.29 -37.66
N ALA A 621 12.06 -83.84 -37.36
CA ALA A 621 11.16 -84.56 -36.47
C ALA A 621 10.67 -85.91 -37.04
N GLY A 622 10.72 -86.08 -38.38
CA GLY A 622 10.07 -87.18 -39.10
C GLY A 622 8.53 -87.13 -39.02
N PRO A 623 7.82 -88.11 -39.61
CA PRO A 623 6.36 -88.15 -39.62
C PRO A 623 5.76 -88.04 -38.21
N THR A 624 4.60 -87.37 -38.08
CA THR A 624 3.95 -87.18 -36.78
C THR A 624 3.52 -88.53 -36.18
N PRO A 625 4.08 -88.94 -35.03
CA PRO A 625 3.78 -90.21 -34.41
C PRO A 625 2.44 -90.15 -33.65
N ILE A 626 1.90 -91.33 -33.31
CA ILE A 626 0.62 -91.44 -32.58
C ILE A 626 0.72 -90.79 -31.18
N ASP A 627 1.85 -90.96 -30.50
CA ASP A 627 2.10 -90.36 -29.18
C ASP A 627 3.54 -89.82 -29.06
N PRO A 628 3.76 -88.53 -29.39
CA PRO A 628 5.07 -87.87 -29.26
C PRO A 628 5.62 -87.89 -27.83
N VAL A 629 4.77 -87.79 -26.80
CA VAL A 629 5.22 -87.70 -25.40
C VAL A 629 5.88 -89.01 -24.98
N LYS A 630 5.27 -90.14 -25.34
CA LYS A 630 5.79 -91.47 -25.03
C LYS A 630 7.15 -91.72 -25.69
N LEU A 631 7.31 -91.29 -26.94
CA LEU A 631 8.60 -91.43 -27.65
C LEU A 631 9.69 -90.58 -27.01
N LEU A 632 9.40 -89.32 -26.66
CA LEU A 632 10.37 -88.43 -26.01
C LEU A 632 10.76 -88.90 -24.60
N GLY A 633 9.84 -89.52 -23.85
CA GLY A 633 10.11 -90.11 -22.54
C GLY A 633 10.78 -91.49 -22.57
N SER A 634 11.02 -92.05 -23.75
CA SER A 634 11.56 -93.41 -23.91
C SER A 634 13.02 -93.53 -23.45
N LYS A 635 13.44 -94.75 -23.11
CA LYS A 635 14.87 -95.04 -22.84
C LYS A 635 15.73 -94.83 -24.08
N ARG A 636 15.18 -95.09 -25.27
CA ARG A 636 15.83 -94.88 -26.56
C ARG A 636 16.21 -93.41 -26.74
N MET A 637 15.30 -92.47 -26.45
CA MET A 637 15.59 -91.03 -26.54
C MET A 637 16.72 -90.61 -25.59
N LYS A 638 16.76 -91.14 -24.36
CA LYS A 638 17.84 -90.86 -23.40
C LYS A 638 19.20 -91.37 -23.91
N ASN A 639 19.23 -92.57 -24.47
CA ASN A 639 20.44 -93.17 -25.03
C ASN A 639 20.95 -92.37 -26.24
N LEU A 640 20.05 -92.02 -27.17
CA LEU A 640 20.39 -91.19 -28.33
C LEU A 640 20.92 -89.82 -27.91
N MET A 641 20.30 -89.19 -26.90
CA MET A 641 20.79 -87.91 -26.39
C MET A 641 22.20 -88.02 -25.80
N ALA A 642 22.49 -89.10 -25.07
CA ALA A 642 23.84 -89.36 -24.54
C ALA A 642 24.86 -89.62 -25.66
N GLU A 643 24.47 -90.34 -26.71
CA GLU A 643 25.29 -90.57 -27.90
C GLU A 643 25.57 -89.26 -28.65
N PHE A 644 24.55 -88.43 -28.87
CA PHE A 644 24.70 -87.14 -29.52
C PHE A 644 25.60 -86.19 -28.72
N GLN A 645 25.50 -86.17 -27.39
CA GLN A 645 26.35 -85.34 -26.53
C GLN A 645 27.83 -85.81 -26.46
N GLN A 646 28.13 -87.03 -26.93
CA GLN A 646 29.51 -87.51 -27.11
C GLN A 646 30.06 -87.13 -28.49
N THR A 647 29.21 -87.17 -29.52
CA THR A 647 29.59 -86.89 -30.91
C THR A 647 29.66 -85.40 -31.23
N TYR A 648 28.73 -84.60 -30.69
CA TYR A 648 28.60 -83.18 -30.93
C TYR A 648 29.01 -82.35 -29.73
N ASP A 649 29.52 -81.14 -29.99
CA ASP A 649 29.90 -80.20 -28.93
C ASP A 649 28.66 -79.48 -28.36
N LEU A 650 27.60 -79.34 -29.18
CA LEU A 650 26.30 -78.79 -28.78
C LEU A 650 25.15 -79.50 -29.50
N VAL A 651 24.20 -80.01 -28.73
CA VAL A 651 22.92 -80.54 -29.22
C VAL A 651 21.81 -79.55 -28.91
N LEU A 652 21.21 -78.95 -29.95
CA LEU A 652 20.16 -77.94 -29.81
C LEU A 652 18.79 -78.51 -30.17
N LEU A 653 17.79 -78.32 -29.30
CA LEU A 653 16.44 -78.85 -29.49
C LEU A 653 15.46 -77.70 -29.79
N ASP A 654 14.83 -77.73 -30.96
CA ASP A 654 13.63 -76.92 -31.25
C ASP A 654 12.40 -77.67 -30.73
N THR A 655 11.61 -77.03 -29.86
CA THR A 655 10.56 -77.71 -29.08
C THR A 655 9.22 -76.98 -29.16
N PRO A 656 8.06 -77.65 -28.98
CA PRO A 656 6.77 -76.98 -28.93
C PRO A 656 6.69 -75.94 -27.79
N PRO A 657 5.73 -74.99 -27.83
CA PRO A 657 5.57 -74.02 -26.75
C PRO A 657 5.21 -74.70 -25.42
N VAL A 658 5.66 -74.16 -24.30
CA VAL A 658 5.52 -74.80 -22.98
C VAL A 658 4.10 -74.73 -22.40
N LEU A 659 3.34 -73.67 -22.70
CA LEU A 659 1.97 -73.56 -22.21
C LEU A 659 1.06 -74.53 -22.97
N GLY A 660 0.55 -75.53 -22.25
CA GLY A 660 -0.42 -76.49 -22.75
C GLY A 660 0.18 -77.71 -23.49
N MET A 661 1.51 -77.90 -23.48
CA MET A 661 2.17 -79.05 -24.14
C MET A 661 3.13 -79.76 -23.19
N VAL A 662 2.93 -81.07 -22.97
CA VAL A 662 3.79 -81.90 -22.09
C VAL A 662 5.13 -82.25 -22.78
N ASP A 663 5.12 -82.33 -24.12
CA ASP A 663 6.27 -82.66 -24.96
C ASP A 663 7.49 -81.78 -24.66
N ALA A 664 7.28 -80.47 -24.45
CA ALA A 664 8.33 -79.51 -24.12
C ALA A 664 9.00 -79.83 -22.77
N LEU A 665 8.23 -80.30 -21.77
CA LEU A 665 8.78 -80.66 -20.45
C LEU A 665 9.61 -81.93 -20.51
N GLN A 666 9.19 -82.91 -21.31
CA GLN A 666 9.97 -84.13 -21.53
C GLN A 666 11.29 -83.80 -22.23
N ALA A 667 11.25 -82.98 -23.29
CA ALA A 667 12.45 -82.50 -23.98
C ALA A 667 13.39 -81.70 -23.05
N ALA A 668 12.83 -80.82 -22.21
CA ALA A 668 13.60 -80.04 -21.25
C ALA A 668 14.37 -80.90 -20.26
N SER A 669 13.78 -82.02 -19.80
CA SER A 669 14.43 -82.94 -18.86
C SER A 669 15.67 -83.65 -19.43
N LEU A 670 15.84 -83.63 -20.76
CA LEU A 670 16.99 -84.22 -21.46
C LEU A 670 18.10 -83.19 -21.72
N CYS A 671 17.85 -81.90 -21.48
CA CYS A 671 18.76 -80.80 -21.75
C CYS A 671 19.42 -80.27 -20.47
N GLN A 672 20.65 -79.79 -20.61
CA GLN A 672 21.38 -79.14 -19.52
C GLN A 672 20.88 -77.71 -19.29
N GLY A 673 20.42 -77.03 -20.35
CA GLY A 673 19.85 -75.69 -20.26
C GLY A 673 18.63 -75.48 -21.13
N VAL A 674 17.71 -74.63 -20.66
CA VAL A 674 16.51 -74.20 -21.39
C VAL A 674 16.53 -72.69 -21.59
N VAL A 675 16.22 -72.24 -22.79
CA VAL A 675 16.04 -70.83 -23.13
C VAL A 675 14.63 -70.60 -23.62
N MET A 676 14.00 -69.56 -23.05
CA MET A 676 12.66 -69.17 -23.40
C MET A 676 12.67 -67.97 -24.34
N VAL A 677 11.80 -67.99 -25.35
CA VAL A 677 11.57 -66.86 -26.25
C VAL A 677 10.26 -66.19 -25.88
N GLY A 678 10.29 -64.88 -25.63
CA GLY A 678 9.09 -64.05 -25.43
C GLY A 678 8.96 -63.05 -26.57
N ARG A 679 7.87 -63.10 -27.34
CA ARG A 679 7.64 -62.15 -28.43
C ARG A 679 6.88 -60.92 -27.95
N LEU A 680 7.50 -59.73 -28.06
CA LEU A 680 6.88 -58.45 -27.70
C LEU A 680 5.58 -58.23 -28.49
N GLU A 681 4.65 -57.51 -27.86
CA GLU A 681 3.29 -57.21 -28.36
C GLU A 681 2.37 -58.43 -28.54
N ARG A 682 2.86 -59.65 -28.25
CA ARG A 682 2.10 -60.90 -28.40
C ARG A 682 1.95 -61.66 -27.10
N VAL A 683 2.99 -61.72 -26.28
CA VAL A 683 2.93 -62.37 -24.96
C VAL A 683 2.37 -61.40 -23.92
N THR A 684 1.49 -61.91 -23.05
CA THR A 684 0.96 -61.18 -21.88
C THR A 684 1.77 -61.46 -20.63
N GLN A 685 1.67 -60.58 -19.64
CA GLN A 685 2.33 -60.77 -18.35
C GLN A 685 1.95 -62.10 -17.70
N SER A 686 0.65 -62.42 -17.70
CA SER A 686 0.14 -63.66 -17.12
C SER A 686 0.70 -64.91 -17.81
N GLN A 687 0.76 -64.92 -19.16
CA GLN A 687 1.29 -66.05 -19.92
C GLN A 687 2.80 -66.24 -19.68
N LEU A 688 3.55 -65.15 -19.63
CA LEU A 688 4.99 -65.21 -19.37
C LEU A 688 5.28 -65.74 -17.95
N SER A 689 4.53 -65.28 -16.95
CA SER A 689 4.64 -65.75 -15.57
C SER A 689 4.32 -67.24 -15.45
N GLN A 690 3.25 -67.72 -16.11
CA GLN A 690 2.90 -69.15 -16.10
C GLN A 690 3.97 -70.02 -16.77
N ALA A 691 4.48 -69.60 -17.93
CA ALA A 691 5.48 -70.36 -18.68
C ALA A 691 6.81 -70.46 -17.92
N THR A 692 7.23 -69.36 -17.31
CA THR A 692 8.46 -69.31 -16.50
C THR A 692 8.32 -70.12 -15.22
N ALA A 693 7.14 -70.11 -14.57
CA ALA A 693 6.87 -70.96 -13.41
C ALA A 693 6.99 -72.46 -13.73
N ILE A 694 6.50 -72.89 -14.89
CA ILE A 694 6.60 -74.30 -15.34
C ILE A 694 8.07 -74.67 -15.62
N LEU A 695 8.83 -73.80 -16.30
CA LEU A 695 10.20 -74.06 -16.71
C LEU A 695 11.24 -73.85 -15.60
N ARG A 696 10.89 -73.17 -14.50
CA ARG A 696 11.82 -72.87 -13.39
C ARG A 696 12.49 -74.12 -12.80
N ASN A 697 11.82 -75.26 -12.83
CA ASN A 697 12.35 -76.53 -12.31
C ASN A 697 13.19 -77.31 -13.35
N LEU A 698 13.42 -76.77 -14.54
CA LEU A 698 14.01 -77.44 -15.70
C LEU A 698 15.20 -76.64 -16.29
N ASN A 699 16.08 -76.11 -15.43
CA ASN A 699 17.31 -75.39 -15.81
C ASN A 699 17.07 -74.23 -16.81
N LEU A 700 16.04 -73.42 -16.55
CA LEU A 700 15.76 -72.21 -17.33
C LEU A 700 16.87 -71.17 -17.13
N MET A 701 17.67 -70.95 -18.17
CA MET A 701 18.84 -70.07 -18.14
C MET A 701 18.49 -68.60 -18.33
N GLY A 702 17.45 -68.29 -19.11
CA GLY A 702 17.05 -66.92 -19.36
C GLY A 702 16.02 -66.79 -20.48
N ILE A 703 15.68 -65.53 -20.78
CA ILE A 703 14.68 -65.17 -21.79
C ILE A 703 15.31 -64.39 -22.95
N ILE A 704 14.84 -64.63 -24.17
CA ILE A 704 15.16 -63.86 -25.37
C ILE A 704 13.93 -63.02 -25.73
N ALA A 705 14.11 -61.70 -25.85
CA ALA A 705 13.06 -60.80 -26.33
C ALA A 705 13.03 -60.79 -27.86
N ASN A 706 11.95 -61.31 -28.46
CA ASN A 706 11.78 -61.31 -29.91
C ASN A 706 10.83 -60.20 -30.39
N GLY A 707 11.14 -59.58 -31.53
CA GLY A 707 10.30 -58.57 -32.16
C GLY A 707 10.47 -57.18 -31.58
N VAL A 708 11.69 -56.81 -31.15
CA VAL A 708 11.97 -55.48 -30.62
C VAL A 708 11.93 -54.44 -31.73
N LYS A 709 11.05 -53.44 -31.61
CA LYS A 709 10.97 -52.31 -32.55
C LYS A 709 12.24 -51.46 -32.46
N SER A 710 12.82 -51.11 -33.61
CA SER A 710 14.06 -50.32 -33.71
C SER A 710 13.99 -48.91 -33.08
N SER A 711 12.82 -48.47 -32.62
CA SER A 711 12.64 -47.17 -31.94
C SER A 711 13.06 -47.17 -30.47
N ASN A 712 13.32 -48.33 -29.86
CA ASN A 712 13.89 -48.38 -28.51
C ASN A 712 15.36 -47.95 -28.58
N GLN A 713 15.69 -46.81 -27.97
CA GLN A 713 17.01 -46.17 -28.00
C GLN A 713 18.18 -47.12 -27.64
N ASN A 714 17.92 -48.18 -26.87
CA ASN A 714 18.92 -49.19 -26.49
C ASN A 714 19.37 -50.11 -27.65
N TYR A 715 18.59 -50.22 -28.73
CA TYR A 715 19.02 -50.96 -29.94
C TYR A 715 19.92 -50.14 -30.85
N ALA A 716 19.83 -48.80 -30.79
CA ALA A 716 20.54 -47.90 -31.68
C ALA A 716 22.06 -47.93 -31.45
N TYR A 717 22.53 -48.34 -30.27
CA TYR A 717 23.95 -48.35 -29.96
C TYR A 717 24.74 -49.41 -30.77
N TYR A 718 24.08 -50.47 -31.23
CA TYR A 718 24.74 -51.55 -32.00
C TYR A 718 24.58 -51.40 -33.53
N GLY A 719 23.56 -50.69 -34.03
CA GLY A 719 23.31 -50.55 -35.47
C GLY A 719 24.04 -49.39 -36.18
N SER A 720 24.69 -48.48 -35.44
CA SER A 720 24.93 -47.13 -35.96
C SER A 720 26.33 -46.83 -36.51
N ARG A 721 27.23 -47.81 -36.71
CA ARG A 721 28.63 -47.53 -37.11
C ARG A 721 28.96 -47.60 -38.60
N ASN A 722 28.04 -47.95 -39.51
CA ASN A 722 28.40 -48.20 -40.92
C ASN A 722 27.71 -47.36 -41.99
N ASN A 723 27.09 -46.23 -41.67
CA ASN A 723 26.39 -45.42 -42.68
C ASN A 723 27.20 -44.28 -43.33
N HIS A 724 28.51 -44.17 -43.13
CA HIS A 724 29.33 -43.14 -43.81
C HIS A 724 30.53 -43.74 -44.54
N ALA A 725 30.29 -44.31 -45.72
CA ALA A 725 31.27 -44.47 -46.79
C ALA A 725 30.55 -44.74 -48.11
N ALA A 726 29.97 -43.70 -48.71
CA ALA A 726 29.59 -43.71 -50.12
C ALA A 726 30.21 -42.45 -50.75
N ILE A 727 31.29 -42.69 -51.50
CA ILE A 727 32.01 -41.73 -52.32
C ILE A 727 31.13 -41.44 -53.54
N GLU A 728 30.75 -40.18 -53.73
CA GLU A 728 30.01 -39.74 -54.92
C GLU A 728 30.98 -39.50 -56.10
N PRO A 729 30.67 -39.93 -57.35
CA PRO A 729 31.53 -39.74 -58.50
C PRO A 729 31.38 -38.34 -59.13
N GLN A 730 32.51 -37.78 -59.56
CA GLN A 730 32.64 -36.51 -60.28
C GLN A 730 32.02 -36.58 -61.70
N GLN A 731 31.47 -35.45 -62.16
CA GLN A 731 31.21 -35.14 -63.58
C GLN A 731 31.83 -33.77 -63.96
N PRO A 732 32.14 -33.56 -65.25
CA PRO A 732 33.32 -32.81 -65.69
C PRO A 732 33.10 -31.30 -65.89
N VAL A 733 34.22 -30.59 -65.87
CA VAL A 733 34.36 -29.14 -66.09
C VAL A 733 34.51 -28.84 -67.58
N SER A 734 33.84 -27.78 -68.07
CA SER A 734 34.30 -27.01 -69.23
C SER A 734 33.91 -25.52 -69.08
N ASP A 735 34.92 -24.74 -68.71
CA ASP A 735 35.32 -23.40 -69.14
C ASP A 735 34.41 -22.15 -69.09
N LEU A 736 34.82 -21.28 -68.15
CA LEU A 736 35.29 -19.88 -68.29
C LEU A 736 34.41 -18.83 -68.98
N GLN A 737 34.00 -17.81 -68.20
CA GLN A 737 34.36 -16.41 -68.47
C GLN A 737 34.20 -15.49 -67.23
N GLU A 738 35.35 -14.95 -66.83
CA GLU A 738 35.72 -13.69 -66.14
C GLU A 738 34.66 -12.79 -65.46
N SER A 739 34.89 -12.56 -64.16
CA SER A 739 34.64 -11.31 -63.39
C SER A 739 35.57 -10.16 -63.90
N PRO A 740 35.46 -8.85 -63.52
CA PRO A 740 34.97 -8.30 -62.23
C PRO A 740 34.29 -6.90 -62.31
N GLN A 741 33.78 -6.40 -61.16
CA GLN A 741 33.89 -5.00 -60.66
C GLN A 741 32.90 -4.83 -59.48
N LEU A 742 33.40 -4.84 -58.24
CA LEU A 742 33.82 -3.68 -57.45
C LEU A 742 32.66 -2.80 -56.99
N GLU A 743 32.52 -2.76 -55.65
CA GLU A 743 32.30 -1.56 -54.85
C GLU A 743 31.27 -0.54 -55.35
N ARG A 744 30.21 -0.35 -54.55
CA ARG A 744 30.00 0.94 -53.86
C ARG A 744 28.88 0.86 -52.83
N GLN A 745 29.25 1.38 -51.66
CA GLN A 745 28.43 2.22 -50.80
C GLN A 745 27.38 1.54 -49.90
N PHE A 746 27.88 1.15 -48.72
CA PHE A 746 27.55 1.90 -47.49
C PHE A 746 26.91 3.27 -47.78
N SER A 747 25.63 3.41 -47.46
CA SER A 747 25.08 4.57 -46.73
C SER A 747 23.57 4.40 -46.61
N ASN A 748 23.08 4.29 -45.38
CA ASN A 748 22.03 5.14 -44.83
C ASN A 748 21.44 4.51 -43.57
N HIS A 749 22.16 4.71 -42.48
CA HIS A 749 21.55 4.90 -41.18
C HIS A 749 21.25 6.40 -41.01
N VAL A 750 20.15 6.70 -40.31
CA VAL A 750 19.78 8.00 -39.71
C VAL A 750 18.98 9.00 -40.58
N LYS A 751 17.69 9.10 -40.25
CA LYS A 751 16.91 10.34 -39.98
C LYS A 751 15.57 9.90 -39.35
N SER A 752 15.43 9.87 -38.02
CA SER A 752 15.19 10.96 -37.07
C SER A 752 13.81 11.64 -37.21
N ARG A 753 12.87 11.30 -36.32
CA ARG A 753 12.17 12.22 -35.40
C ARG A 753 11.03 11.50 -34.68
#